data_AF-A0A7Z2ZMY9-F1
#
_entry.id   AF-A0A7Z2ZMY9-F1
#
_cell.length_a   1.000
_cell.length_b   1.000
_cell.length_c   1.000
_cell.angle_alpha   90.00
_cell.angle_beta   90.00
_cell.angle_gamma   90.00
#
_symmetry.space_group_name_H-M   'P 1'
#
loop_
_entity.id
_entity.type
_entity.pdbx_description
1 polymer ?
#
loop_
_entity_poly.entity_id
_entity_poly.type
_entity_poly.pdbx_seq_one_letter_code
_entity_poly.pdbx_strand_id
1 'polypeptide(L)'
;MRKWSQRIMKKLLIVSLVCLSIQYPSPAYASNALTVWVENSATKVYSSSPVPANPRTSIELFSAKNENEAAQIGIRSTHTLDNVSVTVHSLTGPDGATIPTGNISVRRVKNVYTLHNSGGEIEMPPAPNANEYPDILVDNAPFNVEANVTLAYWYSVYVDSGQAPGTYTGTVVVNTDSGNVPIDVSLVVYDVELPQTASADYLVNNWLTSVGWDFTGTQISVPYQFGVEIFDEDWWTIYENIAKNFKKHRNNVLYVDVLGFLMLGGLDIDALGHHTFDWTNFDRFIELFIDEGTVKYIWNAHMLDRKDGWEGPSYIKTITRANGVPTLSEVPAGSAEANQWLEVLLPALKSHLDQKGWTEMYYLVGHDEPATVQHIAADNWFYDKVDQYVPGARKGEPFYEFKAGLENRLTTFVPQLDVLDQNMAYYTARRAEGKEIWTYTCVGPQGQYPNRFLDYALLKTRLIHWFNWKAGATGFLHYGWNYWNTKPNVLDNWQNADGSWDWAPGDTHIVYPDVANLSVYDSIRHEAQLDGIEDYELLKILSASKPQLAKKIVDSLMTNGTDYTHDGSDIVHAHKMILDDIVSADSDLTMTTFEDDFSRGNDNGWHHAVGTWSVNGEQYVQSDMTTYNAVSSLKGNAYRDFEFSADVQIPDANGDASNWAGFQIRSHNPGDSATGYLIGIRHNGQLFIHRAGSDLATVSLPVWMAEYNHLKVAASGSTIRVYVNHGLTPALEVTDDLFTTGYLGLRSGGVLAHFDNVKISVPGVDFFDNFETGYDTMWTQSYSPWSIVSGVYSENTGNGMSTLTGKTYSNGELEATLRIVNENGNATNWVGLIVRKTNAADNYLDSGYLVYMRKNGQLAVYKAGAGDLQTYDTGLDPSHPFRLEVVLRDDNLKVYVNHSETAALDITDSAYVSGYISLITGGASSQFDDVQFTR
;
A
#
# COMPACT_ATOMS: atom_id res chain seq x y z
N MET A 1 -62.80 -39.58 -28.95
CA MET A 1 -61.38 -39.80 -29.32
C MET A 1 -61.08 -39.04 -30.62
N ARG A 2 -59.85 -38.53 -30.80
CA ARG A 2 -59.18 -38.09 -32.06
C ARG A 2 -59.83 -37.04 -33.02
N LYS A 3 -59.05 -35.96 -33.26
CA LYS A 3 -58.67 -35.29 -34.56
C LYS A 3 -59.55 -34.22 -35.28
N TRP A 4 -58.95 -33.01 -35.45
CA TRP A 4 -58.67 -32.19 -36.69
C TRP A 4 -59.83 -31.70 -37.62
N SER A 5 -59.78 -30.57 -38.40
CA SER A 5 -58.88 -29.39 -38.53
C SER A 5 -59.32 -28.33 -39.60
N GLN A 6 -58.91 -27.03 -39.49
CA GLN A 6 -58.89 -25.94 -40.53
C GLN A 6 -60.27 -25.38 -41.03
N ARG A 7 -60.51 -24.24 -41.76
CA ARG A 7 -59.84 -23.04 -42.42
C ARG A 7 -60.96 -21.98 -42.74
N ILE A 8 -60.88 -20.69 -43.19
CA ILE A 8 -59.91 -19.55 -43.37
C ILE A 8 -60.74 -18.20 -43.55
N MET A 9 -60.17 -16.98 -43.75
CA MET A 9 -60.91 -15.67 -43.63
C MET A 9 -60.68 -14.55 -44.72
N LYS A 10 -61.06 -13.26 -44.47
CA LYS A 10 -61.26 -12.12 -45.44
C LYS A 10 -60.79 -10.71 -44.91
N LYS A 11 -61.09 -9.60 -45.63
CA LYS A 11 -60.48 -8.23 -45.59
C LYS A 11 -60.73 -7.28 -44.36
N LEU A 12 -59.86 -6.25 -44.27
CA LEU A 12 -59.75 -5.03 -43.43
C LEU A 12 -61.00 -4.36 -42.79
N LEU A 13 -60.82 -3.78 -41.59
CA LEU A 13 -61.28 -2.42 -41.19
C LEU A 13 -60.47 -1.85 -39.99
N ILE A 14 -60.71 -0.61 -39.56
CA ILE A 14 -60.07 0.07 -38.40
C ILE A 14 -60.94 -0.04 -37.14
N VAL A 15 -60.40 -0.56 -36.03
CA VAL A 15 -60.92 -0.42 -34.64
C VAL A 15 -59.74 -0.48 -33.66
N SER A 16 -59.83 0.20 -32.52
CA SER A 16 -58.91 0.04 -31.38
C SER A 16 -58.80 -1.43 -30.94
N LEU A 17 -57.59 -1.98 -30.94
CA LEU A 17 -57.34 -3.35 -30.52
C LEU A 17 -56.73 -3.38 -29.11
N VAL A 18 -57.43 -4.07 -28.21
CA VAL A 18 -56.82 -4.59 -26.99
C VAL A 18 -55.71 -5.55 -27.43
N CYS A 19 -54.46 -5.16 -27.24
CA CYS A 19 -53.34 -6.08 -27.29
C CYS A 19 -53.38 -6.99 -26.06
N LEU A 20 -54.36 -7.90 -26.08
CA LEU A 20 -54.22 -9.25 -25.54
C LEU A 20 -52.94 -9.78 -26.17
N SER A 21 -51.84 -9.67 -25.43
CA SER A 21 -50.59 -10.34 -25.77
C SER A 21 -50.92 -11.82 -25.81
N ILE A 22 -51.07 -12.35 -27.04
CA ILE A 22 -51.11 -13.78 -27.25
C ILE A 22 -49.80 -14.28 -26.64
N GLN A 23 -49.92 -15.00 -25.53
CA GLN A 23 -48.87 -15.87 -25.07
C GLN A 23 -48.70 -16.93 -26.16
N TYR A 24 -47.86 -16.60 -27.14
CA TYR A 24 -46.85 -17.56 -27.55
C TYR A 24 -46.31 -18.14 -26.24
N PRO A 25 -46.27 -19.46 -26.06
CA PRO A 25 -45.35 -20.00 -25.08
C PRO A 25 -43.99 -19.47 -25.50
N SER A 26 -43.41 -18.55 -24.71
CA SER A 26 -41.99 -18.25 -24.82
C SER A 26 -41.28 -19.60 -24.87
N PRO A 27 -40.34 -19.85 -25.82
CA PRO A 27 -39.56 -21.07 -25.78
C PRO A 27 -39.02 -21.18 -24.36
N ALA A 28 -39.44 -22.22 -23.63
CA ALA A 28 -39.37 -22.23 -22.18
C ALA A 28 -37.93 -21.94 -21.79
N TYR A 29 -37.71 -20.82 -21.08
CA TYR A 29 -36.38 -20.23 -20.91
C TYR A 29 -35.41 -21.33 -20.47
N ALA A 30 -34.53 -21.73 -21.40
CA ALA A 30 -33.35 -22.47 -21.03
C ALA A 30 -32.57 -21.51 -20.14
N SER A 31 -32.40 -21.86 -18.86
CA SER A 31 -31.44 -21.21 -17.99
C SER A 31 -30.10 -21.19 -18.73
N ASN A 32 -29.54 -19.99 -18.99
CA ASN A 32 -28.37 -19.82 -19.84
C ASN A 32 -27.29 -20.84 -19.46
N ALA A 33 -27.03 -21.79 -20.35
CA ALA A 33 -26.20 -22.96 -20.05
C ALA A 33 -24.74 -22.55 -19.83
N LEU A 34 -24.29 -21.48 -20.50
CA LEU A 34 -23.00 -20.82 -20.32
C LEU A 34 -23.18 -19.52 -19.53
N THR A 35 -22.27 -19.26 -18.59
CA THR A 35 -22.11 -17.97 -17.91
C THR A 35 -20.64 -17.55 -17.94
N VAL A 36 -20.40 -16.26 -18.15
CA VAL A 36 -19.08 -15.62 -18.11
C VAL A 36 -19.18 -14.42 -17.18
N TRP A 37 -18.17 -14.21 -16.33
CA TRP A 37 -18.07 -13.06 -15.44
C TRP A 37 -16.62 -12.57 -15.33
N VAL A 38 -16.46 -11.38 -14.77
CA VAL A 38 -15.16 -10.78 -14.44
C VAL A 38 -14.95 -10.77 -12.93
N GLU A 39 -13.74 -11.08 -12.53
CA GLU A 39 -13.22 -11.02 -11.15
C GLU A 39 -11.91 -10.20 -11.12
N ASN A 40 -11.53 -9.68 -9.96
CA ASN A 40 -10.35 -8.84 -9.77
C ASN A 40 -9.03 -9.66 -9.72
N SER A 41 -7.85 -9.00 -9.69
CA SER A 41 -6.54 -9.66 -9.62
C SER A 41 -6.21 -10.27 -8.26
N ALA A 42 -6.77 -9.77 -7.16
CA ALA A 42 -6.42 -10.16 -5.79
C ALA A 42 -7.30 -11.30 -5.19
N THR A 43 -8.27 -11.84 -5.93
CA THR A 43 -9.16 -12.95 -5.53
C THR A 43 -8.93 -14.21 -6.38
N LYS A 44 -8.90 -15.42 -5.80
CA LYS A 44 -8.72 -16.66 -6.58
C LYS A 44 -10.01 -17.17 -7.23
N VAL A 45 -9.96 -17.45 -8.55
CA VAL A 45 -11.05 -18.12 -9.27
C VAL A 45 -10.79 -19.63 -9.37
N TYR A 46 -11.18 -20.38 -8.35
CA TYR A 46 -11.09 -21.85 -8.32
C TYR A 46 -11.98 -22.53 -9.37
N SER A 47 -11.58 -23.72 -9.83
CA SER A 47 -12.41 -24.53 -10.73
C SER A 47 -13.73 -25.05 -10.11
N SER A 48 -13.83 -25.03 -8.79
CA SER A 48 -15.07 -25.28 -8.04
C SER A 48 -15.88 -24.02 -7.73
N SER A 49 -15.37 -22.80 -8.01
CA SER A 49 -16.09 -21.55 -7.73
C SER A 49 -17.44 -21.51 -8.46
N PRO A 50 -18.54 -21.21 -7.76
CA PRO A 50 -19.83 -20.96 -8.39
C PRO A 50 -19.81 -19.65 -9.18
N VAL A 51 -20.84 -19.41 -10.00
CA VAL A 51 -21.10 -18.05 -10.51
C VAL A 51 -21.36 -17.13 -9.30
N PRO A 52 -20.73 -15.95 -9.21
CA PRO A 52 -21.02 -14.97 -8.15
C PRO A 52 -22.50 -14.57 -8.11
N ALA A 53 -22.99 -14.11 -6.95
CA ALA A 53 -24.37 -13.67 -6.81
C ALA A 53 -24.70 -12.42 -7.65
N ASN A 54 -23.70 -11.54 -7.82
CA ASN A 54 -23.75 -10.34 -8.67
C ASN A 54 -22.53 -10.36 -9.62
N PRO A 55 -22.56 -11.12 -10.73
CA PRO A 55 -21.40 -11.26 -11.61
C PRO A 55 -21.14 -9.96 -12.37
N ARG A 56 -19.91 -9.43 -12.31
CA ARG A 56 -19.45 -8.32 -13.19
C ARG A 56 -19.35 -8.84 -14.62
N THR A 57 -19.70 -8.02 -15.62
CA THR A 57 -19.71 -8.41 -17.05
C THR A 57 -18.88 -7.49 -17.94
N SER A 58 -18.09 -6.60 -17.34
CA SER A 58 -17.14 -5.67 -17.94
C SER A 58 -15.79 -5.84 -17.25
N ILE A 59 -14.69 -5.62 -17.99
CA ILE A 59 -13.36 -5.42 -17.41
C ILE A 59 -13.16 -3.92 -17.23
N GLU A 60 -12.87 -3.52 -16.00
CA GLU A 60 -12.61 -2.13 -15.60
C GLU A 60 -11.26 -2.10 -14.89
N LEU A 61 -10.30 -1.39 -15.50
CA LEU A 61 -8.92 -1.26 -15.04
C LEU A 61 -8.55 0.23 -14.91
N PHE A 62 -7.62 0.53 -14.01
CA PHE A 62 -7.19 1.88 -13.65
C PHE A 62 -5.67 1.81 -13.51
N SER A 63 -4.91 2.59 -14.27
CA SER A 63 -3.46 2.39 -14.32
C SER A 63 -2.67 3.68 -14.58
N ALA A 64 -1.49 3.79 -13.98
CA ALA A 64 -0.44 4.72 -14.37
C ALA A 64 0.16 4.35 -15.74
N LYS A 65 1.09 5.18 -16.22
CA LYS A 65 1.99 4.82 -17.32
C LYS A 65 3.13 3.96 -16.78
N ASN A 66 3.68 3.08 -17.62
CA ASN A 66 4.73 2.12 -17.28
C ASN A 66 4.28 1.08 -16.22
N GLU A 67 3.02 0.63 -16.26
CA GLU A 67 2.40 -0.23 -15.23
C GLU A 67 1.63 -1.42 -15.86
N ASN A 68 1.43 -2.51 -15.12
CA ASN A 68 0.65 -3.68 -15.56
C ASN A 68 -0.61 -3.85 -14.71
N GLU A 69 -1.79 -3.82 -15.33
CA GLU A 69 -3.07 -3.98 -14.62
C GLU A 69 -3.93 -5.11 -15.17
N ALA A 70 -4.68 -5.79 -14.29
CA ALA A 70 -5.18 -7.14 -14.55
C ALA A 70 -6.57 -7.47 -13.97
N ALA A 71 -7.27 -8.36 -14.66
CA ALA A 71 -8.54 -8.94 -14.24
C ALA A 71 -8.64 -10.42 -14.66
N GLN A 72 -9.54 -11.17 -14.03
CA GLN A 72 -9.83 -12.56 -14.36
C GLN A 72 -11.17 -12.72 -15.06
N ILE A 73 -11.21 -13.51 -16.13
CA ILE A 73 -12.43 -13.91 -16.85
C ILE A 73 -12.80 -15.31 -16.40
N GLY A 74 -13.85 -15.42 -15.57
CA GLY A 74 -14.43 -16.69 -15.13
C GLY A 74 -15.45 -17.22 -16.14
N ILE A 75 -15.32 -18.49 -16.53
CA ILE A 75 -16.15 -19.16 -17.53
C ILE A 75 -16.71 -20.45 -16.91
N ARG A 76 -18.03 -20.62 -16.87
CA ARG A 76 -18.68 -21.81 -16.29
C ARG A 76 -19.91 -22.21 -17.10
N SER A 77 -20.12 -23.51 -17.28
CA SER A 77 -21.28 -24.05 -18.01
C SER A 77 -21.93 -25.23 -17.29
N THR A 78 -23.24 -25.43 -17.47
CA THR A 78 -23.96 -26.63 -17.00
C THR A 78 -23.72 -27.86 -17.88
N HIS A 79 -23.01 -27.69 -18.99
CA HIS A 79 -22.61 -28.72 -19.96
C HIS A 79 -21.13 -28.57 -20.28
N THR A 80 -20.50 -29.63 -20.81
CA THR A 80 -19.12 -29.56 -21.31
C THR A 80 -19.04 -28.56 -22.47
N LEU A 81 -17.96 -27.78 -22.52
CA LEU A 81 -17.64 -26.81 -23.59
C LEU A 81 -16.37 -27.27 -24.31
N ASP A 82 -16.42 -27.44 -25.63
CA ASP A 82 -15.25 -27.75 -26.44
C ASP A 82 -14.57 -26.47 -26.99
N ASN A 83 -13.24 -26.49 -27.10
CA ASN A 83 -12.40 -25.46 -27.75
C ASN A 83 -12.49 -24.03 -27.15
N VAL A 84 -12.72 -23.90 -25.84
CA VAL A 84 -12.77 -22.61 -25.15
C VAL A 84 -11.43 -21.87 -25.32
N SER A 85 -11.50 -20.62 -25.77
CA SER A 85 -10.34 -19.75 -26.01
C SER A 85 -10.73 -18.28 -26.03
N VAL A 86 -9.82 -17.38 -25.67
CA VAL A 86 -10.10 -15.94 -25.57
C VAL A 86 -9.41 -15.17 -26.71
N THR A 87 -10.05 -14.15 -27.25
CA THR A 87 -9.50 -13.29 -28.32
C THR A 87 -9.46 -11.84 -27.86
N VAL A 88 -8.28 -11.22 -27.94
CA VAL A 88 -8.04 -9.81 -27.57
C VAL A 88 -8.04 -8.89 -28.80
N HIS A 89 -8.41 -7.63 -28.58
CA HIS A 89 -8.36 -6.55 -29.55
C HIS A 89 -7.69 -5.33 -28.91
N SER A 90 -7.09 -4.46 -29.73
CA SER A 90 -6.46 -3.22 -29.28
C SER A 90 -7.47 -2.27 -28.64
N LEU A 91 -7.13 -1.66 -27.51
CA LEU A 91 -7.98 -0.65 -26.88
C LEU A 91 -7.77 0.71 -27.57
N THR A 92 -8.84 1.47 -27.77
CA THR A 92 -8.82 2.79 -28.41
C THR A 92 -9.19 3.88 -27.41
N GLY A 93 -8.37 4.92 -27.31
CA GLY A 93 -8.51 6.03 -26.35
C GLY A 93 -8.58 7.41 -27.00
N PRO A 94 -8.25 8.48 -26.26
CA PRO A 94 -8.36 9.87 -26.73
C PRO A 94 -7.59 10.14 -28.03
N ASP A 95 -8.14 11.02 -28.87
CA ASP A 95 -7.59 11.44 -30.17
C ASP A 95 -7.15 10.32 -31.14
N GLY A 96 -7.62 9.09 -30.92
CA GLY A 96 -7.24 7.91 -31.70
C GLY A 96 -5.95 7.24 -31.25
N ALA A 97 -5.45 7.55 -30.05
CA ALA A 97 -4.41 6.76 -29.39
C ALA A 97 -4.88 5.31 -29.18
N THR A 98 -3.95 4.36 -29.22
CA THR A 98 -4.25 2.92 -29.09
C THR A 98 -3.27 2.24 -28.16
N ILE A 99 -3.78 1.33 -27.33
CA ILE A 99 -2.96 0.30 -26.67
C ILE A 99 -3.00 -0.93 -27.58
N PRO A 100 -1.87 -1.35 -28.18
CA PRO A 100 -1.85 -2.41 -29.18
C PRO A 100 -2.04 -3.79 -28.56
N THR A 101 -2.45 -4.78 -29.36
CA THR A 101 -2.60 -6.17 -28.89
C THR A 101 -1.31 -6.82 -28.40
N GLY A 102 -0.13 -6.23 -28.66
CA GLY A 102 1.14 -6.69 -28.09
C GLY A 102 1.27 -6.41 -26.59
N ASN A 103 0.56 -5.40 -26.09
CA ASN A 103 0.55 -4.99 -24.69
C ASN A 103 -0.57 -5.69 -23.89
N ILE A 104 -1.38 -6.53 -24.53
CA ILE A 104 -2.56 -7.16 -23.92
C ILE A 104 -2.34 -8.67 -23.89
N SER A 105 -2.07 -9.22 -22.71
CA SER A 105 -1.89 -10.67 -22.52
C SER A 105 -3.20 -11.32 -22.09
N VAL A 106 -3.45 -12.53 -22.62
CA VAL A 106 -4.41 -13.44 -22.00
C VAL A 106 -3.77 -14.80 -21.79
N ARG A 107 -3.79 -15.25 -20.54
CA ARG A 107 -3.23 -16.52 -20.08
C ARG A 107 -4.33 -17.37 -19.47
N ARG A 108 -4.32 -18.67 -19.74
CA ARG A 108 -5.28 -19.61 -19.12
C ARG A 108 -4.75 -19.95 -17.73
N VAL A 109 -5.55 -19.73 -16.70
CA VAL A 109 -5.14 -20.10 -15.34
C VAL A 109 -5.24 -21.63 -15.22
N LYS A 110 -4.11 -22.28 -14.97
CA LYS A 110 -4.03 -23.71 -14.67
C LYS A 110 -3.91 -23.90 -13.15
N ASN A 111 -4.65 -24.88 -12.63
CA ASN A 111 -4.53 -25.29 -11.24
C ASN A 111 -3.30 -26.19 -11.00
N VAL A 112 -2.77 -26.13 -9.78
CA VAL A 112 -1.75 -27.03 -9.25
C VAL A 112 -2.29 -27.73 -8.01
N TYR A 113 -1.84 -28.96 -7.75
CA TYR A 113 -2.17 -29.66 -6.51
C TYR A 113 -1.12 -29.42 -5.44
N THR A 114 -1.54 -29.60 -4.19
CA THR A 114 -0.65 -29.68 -3.02
C THR A 114 -0.98 -30.92 -2.19
N LEU A 115 0.02 -31.50 -1.51
CA LEU A 115 -0.19 -32.53 -0.49
C LEU A 115 -0.16 -31.95 0.93
N HIS A 116 0.29 -30.71 1.09
CA HIS A 116 0.51 -30.05 2.38
C HIS A 116 -0.15 -28.67 2.43
N ASN A 117 -0.64 -28.29 3.62
CA ASN A 117 -1.14 -26.94 3.86
C ASN A 117 -0.15 -26.19 4.76
N SER A 118 0.04 -24.91 4.48
CA SER A 118 0.72 -23.95 5.35
C SER A 118 0.04 -23.88 6.72
N GLY A 119 0.79 -23.51 7.76
CA GLY A 119 0.20 -23.16 9.04
C GLY A 119 -0.57 -21.84 8.96
N GLY A 120 -1.63 -21.72 9.77
CA GLY A 120 -2.35 -20.45 9.95
C GLY A 120 -3.64 -20.31 9.13
N GLU A 121 -3.86 -19.10 8.61
CA GLU A 121 -5.06 -18.72 7.90
C GLU A 121 -4.93 -18.97 6.40
N ILE A 122 -5.35 -20.16 6.00
CA ILE A 122 -5.33 -20.69 4.63
C ILE A 122 -6.69 -20.57 3.92
N GLU A 123 -6.66 -20.32 2.62
CA GLU A 123 -7.82 -20.19 1.72
C GLU A 123 -8.19 -21.57 1.14
N MET A 124 -8.91 -22.39 1.93
CA MET A 124 -9.28 -23.75 1.51
C MET A 124 -10.13 -23.77 0.23
N PRO A 125 -9.75 -24.55 -0.81
CA PRO A 125 -10.51 -24.64 -2.06
C PRO A 125 -11.95 -25.11 -1.84
N PRO A 126 -12.95 -24.53 -2.54
CA PRO A 126 -14.34 -24.97 -2.43
C PRO A 126 -14.49 -26.44 -2.83
N ALA A 127 -15.30 -27.19 -2.10
CA ALA A 127 -15.56 -28.61 -2.36
C ALA A 127 -16.11 -28.84 -3.79
N PRO A 128 -15.71 -29.93 -4.48
CA PRO A 128 -15.05 -31.11 -3.93
C PRO A 128 -13.51 -31.12 -3.99
N ASN A 129 -12.85 -30.13 -4.61
CA ASN A 129 -11.44 -30.22 -4.99
C ASN A 129 -10.50 -29.60 -3.93
N ALA A 130 -10.55 -30.09 -2.69
CA ALA A 130 -9.95 -29.48 -1.49
C ALA A 130 -8.41 -29.29 -1.48
N ASN A 131 -7.70 -29.73 -2.51
CA ASN A 131 -6.24 -29.67 -2.65
C ASN A 131 -5.80 -29.02 -3.97
N GLU A 132 -6.71 -28.40 -4.73
CA GLU A 132 -6.46 -27.87 -6.08
C GLU A 132 -6.60 -26.33 -6.09
N TYR A 133 -5.51 -25.64 -6.43
CA TYR A 133 -5.40 -24.18 -6.35
C TYR A 133 -5.06 -23.59 -7.73
N PRO A 134 -5.75 -22.54 -8.20
CA PRO A 134 -5.36 -21.82 -9.43
C PRO A 134 -4.01 -21.12 -9.21
N ASP A 135 -3.08 -21.24 -10.17
CA ASP A 135 -1.80 -20.50 -10.09
C ASP A 135 -1.16 -20.21 -11.46
N ILE A 136 -0.87 -21.23 -12.28
CA ILE A 136 0.04 -21.09 -13.44
C ILE A 136 -0.64 -20.39 -14.62
N LEU A 137 0.00 -19.37 -15.17
CA LEU A 137 -0.48 -18.58 -16.31
C LEU A 137 0.00 -19.16 -17.65
N VAL A 138 -0.60 -20.28 -18.06
CA VAL A 138 -0.22 -21.00 -19.29
C VAL A 138 -0.85 -20.42 -20.56
N ASP A 139 -0.41 -20.90 -21.72
CA ASP A 139 -0.92 -20.49 -23.03
C ASP A 139 -2.45 -20.59 -23.18
N ASN A 140 -3.02 -19.57 -23.84
CA ASN A 140 -4.41 -19.48 -24.28
C ASN A 140 -4.66 -20.37 -25.53
N ALA A 141 -4.21 -21.62 -25.47
CA ALA A 141 -4.57 -22.65 -26.43
C ALA A 141 -6.03 -23.11 -26.19
N PRO A 142 -6.78 -23.52 -27.24
CA PRO A 142 -8.14 -24.03 -27.09
C PRO A 142 -8.22 -25.19 -26.09
N PHE A 143 -9.13 -25.08 -25.13
CA PHE A 143 -9.25 -26.00 -23.99
C PHE A 143 -10.69 -26.48 -23.81
N ASN A 144 -10.88 -27.74 -23.41
CA ASN A 144 -12.22 -28.29 -23.18
C ASN A 144 -12.54 -28.24 -21.67
N VAL A 145 -13.71 -27.70 -21.32
CA VAL A 145 -14.12 -27.46 -19.92
C VAL A 145 -15.30 -28.38 -19.58
N GLU A 146 -15.19 -29.15 -18.51
CA GLU A 146 -16.25 -30.09 -18.13
C GLU A 146 -17.48 -29.41 -17.53
N ALA A 147 -18.63 -30.10 -17.63
CA ALA A 147 -19.89 -29.62 -17.08
C ALA A 147 -19.80 -29.32 -15.58
N ASN A 148 -20.08 -28.07 -15.19
CA ASN A 148 -19.99 -27.53 -13.83
C ASN A 148 -18.56 -27.42 -13.29
N VAL A 149 -17.57 -27.30 -14.16
CA VAL A 149 -16.23 -26.80 -13.86
C VAL A 149 -16.14 -25.32 -14.26
N THR A 150 -15.41 -24.54 -13.48
CA THR A 150 -15.02 -23.16 -13.81
C THR A 150 -13.63 -23.18 -14.45
N LEU A 151 -13.48 -22.48 -15.57
CA LEU A 151 -12.19 -22.13 -16.15
C LEU A 151 -11.96 -20.63 -15.97
N ALA A 152 -10.76 -20.24 -15.55
CA ALA A 152 -10.36 -18.85 -15.45
C ALA A 152 -9.29 -18.51 -16.51
N TYR A 153 -9.37 -17.28 -17.02
CA TYR A 153 -8.31 -16.66 -17.81
C TYR A 153 -7.87 -15.36 -17.14
N TRP A 154 -6.56 -15.17 -17.00
CA TRP A 154 -5.97 -13.90 -16.60
C TRP A 154 -5.88 -13.00 -17.83
N TYR A 155 -6.45 -11.80 -17.75
CA TYR A 155 -6.38 -10.73 -18.75
C TYR A 155 -5.55 -9.60 -18.15
N SER A 156 -4.44 -9.23 -18.77
CA SER A 156 -3.58 -8.14 -18.30
C SER A 156 -3.23 -7.17 -19.43
N VAL A 157 -3.04 -5.90 -19.07
CA VAL A 157 -2.68 -4.82 -19.98
C VAL A 157 -1.48 -4.06 -19.43
N TYR A 158 -0.42 -3.97 -20.24
CA TYR A 158 0.74 -3.13 -19.94
C TYR A 158 0.57 -1.74 -20.58
N VAL A 159 0.68 -0.69 -19.78
CA VAL A 159 0.62 0.69 -20.25
C VAL A 159 2.06 1.18 -20.53
N ASP A 160 2.37 1.55 -21.77
CA ASP A 160 3.71 2.04 -22.12
C ASP A 160 4.07 3.34 -21.37
N SER A 161 5.36 3.53 -21.08
CA SER A 161 5.92 4.83 -20.68
C SER A 161 5.55 5.91 -21.71
N GLY A 162 5.07 7.07 -21.25
CA GLY A 162 4.59 8.15 -22.11
C GLY A 162 3.26 7.90 -22.83
N GLN A 163 2.51 6.81 -22.55
CA GLN A 163 1.16 6.61 -23.09
C GLN A 163 0.26 7.82 -22.74
N ALA A 164 -0.56 8.27 -23.69
CA ALA A 164 -1.45 9.41 -23.46
C ALA A 164 -2.54 9.06 -22.42
N PRO A 165 -2.78 9.91 -21.39
CA PRO A 165 -3.78 9.65 -20.37
C PRO A 165 -5.22 9.75 -20.91
N GLY A 166 -6.16 9.15 -20.18
CA GLY A 166 -7.59 9.07 -20.48
C GLY A 166 -8.12 7.65 -20.63
N THR A 167 -9.40 7.52 -20.95
CA THR A 167 -10.09 6.21 -21.05
C THR A 167 -9.88 5.54 -22.40
N TYR A 168 -9.33 4.33 -22.38
CA TYR A 168 -9.20 3.42 -23.50
C TYR A 168 -10.30 2.36 -23.43
N THR A 169 -10.96 2.10 -24.56
CA THR A 169 -12.09 1.16 -24.64
C THR A 169 -11.87 0.10 -25.72
N GLY A 170 -12.43 -1.09 -25.49
CA GLY A 170 -12.34 -2.20 -26.44
C GLY A 170 -13.21 -3.38 -26.02
N THR A 171 -12.94 -4.54 -26.62
CA THR A 171 -13.69 -5.78 -26.34
C THR A 171 -12.72 -6.96 -26.32
N VAL A 172 -12.89 -7.84 -25.35
CA VAL A 172 -12.27 -9.18 -25.34
C VAL A 172 -13.38 -10.23 -25.54
N VAL A 173 -13.12 -11.27 -26.34
CA VAL A 173 -14.15 -12.23 -26.74
C VAL A 173 -13.81 -13.63 -26.23
N VAL A 174 -14.67 -14.21 -25.40
CA VAL A 174 -14.64 -15.63 -25.06
C VAL A 174 -15.30 -16.41 -26.19
N ASN A 175 -14.57 -17.30 -26.85
CA ASN A 175 -15.06 -18.20 -27.88
C ASN A 175 -15.40 -19.55 -27.25
N THR A 176 -16.58 -20.10 -27.56
CA THR A 176 -16.98 -21.46 -27.17
C THR A 176 -17.80 -22.11 -28.29
N ASP A 177 -17.88 -23.45 -28.30
CA ASP A 177 -18.82 -24.22 -29.13
C ASP A 177 -20.29 -23.79 -28.97
N SER A 178 -20.64 -23.27 -27.79
CA SER A 178 -21.96 -22.85 -27.36
C SER A 178 -22.27 -21.39 -27.71
N GLY A 179 -21.28 -20.65 -28.24
CA GLY A 179 -21.39 -19.27 -28.67
C GLY A 179 -20.20 -18.40 -28.24
N ASN A 180 -20.04 -17.25 -28.91
CA ASN A 180 -19.06 -16.24 -28.53
C ASN A 180 -19.70 -15.23 -27.57
N VAL A 181 -19.01 -14.93 -26.46
CA VAL A 181 -19.42 -13.94 -25.47
C VAL A 181 -18.41 -12.78 -25.50
N PRO A 182 -18.79 -11.59 -26.01
CA PRO A 182 -17.99 -10.39 -25.86
C PRO A 182 -18.07 -9.89 -24.41
N ILE A 183 -16.96 -9.35 -23.92
CA ILE A 183 -16.82 -8.63 -22.66
C ILE A 183 -16.24 -7.26 -23.01
N ASP A 184 -16.92 -6.20 -22.61
CA ASP A 184 -16.44 -4.84 -22.84
C ASP A 184 -15.28 -4.52 -21.87
N VAL A 185 -14.26 -3.83 -22.37
CA VAL A 185 -13.06 -3.45 -21.63
C VAL A 185 -12.98 -1.93 -21.56
N SER A 186 -12.76 -1.40 -20.36
CA SER A 186 -12.44 0.00 -20.08
C SER A 186 -11.18 0.07 -19.23
N LEU A 187 -10.15 0.75 -19.72
CA LEU A 187 -8.91 1.04 -18.99
C LEU A 187 -8.74 2.56 -18.89
N VAL A 188 -8.65 3.11 -17.69
CA VAL A 188 -8.30 4.52 -17.47
C VAL A 188 -6.79 4.62 -17.27
N VAL A 189 -6.10 5.30 -18.18
CA VAL A 189 -4.69 5.67 -18.01
C VAL A 189 -4.61 7.04 -17.33
N TYR A 190 -3.94 7.12 -16.20
CA TYR A 190 -3.80 8.34 -15.40
C TYR A 190 -2.55 9.13 -15.82
N ASP A 191 -2.51 10.44 -15.53
CA ASP A 191 -1.36 11.31 -15.88
C ASP A 191 -0.21 11.23 -14.86
N VAL A 192 0.08 10.01 -14.42
CA VAL A 192 1.21 9.62 -13.56
C VAL A 192 2.02 8.53 -14.26
N GLU A 193 3.32 8.45 -14.00
CA GLU A 193 4.20 7.44 -14.59
C GLU A 193 5.09 6.80 -13.52
N LEU A 194 5.11 5.48 -13.47
CA LEU A 194 5.98 4.71 -12.58
C LEU A 194 7.44 4.75 -13.05
N PRO A 195 8.42 4.77 -12.13
CA PRO A 195 9.83 4.72 -12.50
C PRO A 195 10.17 3.44 -13.28
N GLN A 196 11.14 3.53 -14.20
CA GLN A 196 11.71 2.38 -14.91
C GLN A 196 12.37 1.39 -13.92
N THR A 197 12.32 0.09 -14.17
CA THR A 197 12.71 -0.96 -13.19
C THR A 197 14.09 -0.77 -12.56
N ALA A 198 15.15 -0.55 -13.36
CA ALA A 198 16.50 -0.25 -12.85
C ALA A 198 16.64 1.11 -12.13
N SER A 199 15.62 1.98 -12.18
CA SER A 199 15.57 3.28 -11.49
C SER A 199 14.62 3.30 -10.30
N ALA A 200 13.65 2.38 -10.22
CA ALA A 200 12.64 2.26 -9.16
C ALA A 200 13.28 2.25 -7.76
N ASP A 201 12.70 2.99 -6.82
CA ASP A 201 13.27 3.19 -5.48
C ASP A 201 12.98 2.04 -4.52
N TYR A 202 11.93 1.27 -4.78
CA TYR A 202 11.67 0.03 -4.08
C TYR A 202 12.55 -1.10 -4.64
N LEU A 203 13.24 -1.81 -3.75
CA LEU A 203 14.29 -2.76 -4.11
C LEU A 203 13.79 -4.20 -3.98
N VAL A 204 13.67 -4.93 -5.09
CA VAL A 204 13.03 -6.25 -5.14
C VAL A 204 14.06 -7.33 -5.52
N ASN A 205 14.28 -8.28 -4.60
CA ASN A 205 15.29 -9.34 -4.68
C ASN A 205 14.65 -10.75 -4.56
N ASN A 206 13.94 -11.19 -5.60
CA ASN A 206 13.63 -12.61 -5.74
C ASN A 206 14.88 -13.37 -6.20
N TRP A 207 15.37 -14.31 -5.38
CA TRP A 207 16.55 -15.11 -5.72
C TRP A 207 16.21 -16.09 -6.83
N LEU A 208 16.78 -15.87 -8.01
CA LEU A 208 16.83 -16.87 -9.07
C LEU A 208 17.96 -17.86 -8.82
N THR A 209 17.72 -19.11 -9.17
CA THR A 209 18.79 -20.06 -9.44
C THR A 209 19.58 -19.54 -10.64
N SER A 210 20.89 -19.38 -10.47
CA SER A 210 21.81 -18.85 -11.48
C SER A 210 22.81 -19.94 -11.88
N VAL A 211 23.89 -20.08 -11.11
CA VAL A 211 24.86 -21.19 -11.18
C VAL A 211 25.23 -21.77 -9.81
N GLY A 212 24.85 -21.14 -8.70
CA GLY A 212 25.14 -21.65 -7.36
C GLY A 212 24.45 -20.90 -6.20
N TRP A 213 24.36 -21.62 -5.07
CA TRP A 213 24.59 -21.20 -3.68
C TRP A 213 24.66 -22.49 -2.84
N ASP A 214 23.61 -23.32 -3.00
CA ASP A 214 23.66 -24.78 -3.03
C ASP A 214 24.00 -25.25 -4.46
N PHE A 215 25.21 -25.78 -4.63
CA PHE A 215 25.72 -26.38 -5.87
C PHE A 215 25.01 -27.69 -6.26
N THR A 216 24.31 -28.36 -5.34
CA THR A 216 23.57 -29.59 -5.67
C THR A 216 22.23 -29.23 -6.31
N GLY A 217 21.52 -28.25 -5.75
CA GLY A 217 20.18 -27.89 -6.17
C GLY A 217 20.10 -26.80 -7.23
N THR A 218 20.73 -25.65 -7.01
CA THR A 218 20.57 -24.53 -7.95
C THR A 218 21.30 -24.75 -9.27
N GLN A 219 22.44 -25.44 -9.24
CA GLN A 219 23.14 -25.86 -10.45
C GLN A 219 22.28 -26.76 -11.33
N ILE A 220 21.40 -27.61 -10.75
CA ILE A 220 20.55 -28.52 -11.54
C ILE A 220 19.16 -27.94 -11.86
N SER A 221 18.67 -26.92 -11.16
CA SER A 221 17.29 -26.43 -11.33
C SER A 221 16.92 -26.07 -12.76
N VAL A 222 17.77 -25.34 -13.50
CA VAL A 222 17.53 -25.06 -14.93
C VAL A 222 17.93 -26.24 -15.84
N PRO A 223 19.16 -26.80 -15.78
CA PRO A 223 19.55 -27.96 -16.58
C PRO A 223 18.61 -29.17 -16.51
N TYR A 224 18.07 -29.51 -15.33
CA TYR A 224 17.18 -30.66 -15.15
C TYR A 224 15.80 -30.43 -15.78
N GLN A 225 15.23 -29.22 -15.66
CA GLN A 225 13.88 -28.92 -16.16
C GLN A 225 13.87 -28.74 -17.68
N PHE A 226 14.95 -28.20 -18.27
CA PHE A 226 15.03 -27.89 -19.71
C PHE A 226 15.85 -28.90 -20.53
N GLY A 227 16.72 -29.69 -19.90
CA GLY A 227 17.59 -30.65 -20.58
C GLY A 227 18.84 -30.05 -21.23
N VAL A 228 19.27 -28.87 -20.77
CA VAL A 228 20.40 -28.07 -21.30
C VAL A 228 21.68 -28.23 -20.47
N GLU A 229 22.85 -27.94 -21.05
CA GLU A 229 24.12 -27.83 -20.32
C GLU A 229 24.38 -26.37 -19.89
N ILE A 230 25.08 -26.17 -18.76
CA ILE A 230 25.36 -24.82 -18.25
C ILE A 230 26.30 -24.09 -19.21
N PHE A 231 25.93 -22.86 -19.58
CA PHE A 231 26.58 -22.01 -20.56
C PHE A 231 26.49 -22.47 -22.03
N ASP A 232 25.62 -23.43 -22.38
CA ASP A 232 25.19 -23.59 -23.78
C ASP A 232 24.25 -22.46 -24.22
N GLU A 233 24.02 -22.29 -25.52
CA GLU A 233 23.24 -21.16 -26.04
C GLU A 233 21.72 -21.29 -25.77
N ASP A 234 21.20 -22.49 -25.46
CA ASP A 234 19.82 -22.65 -25.00
C ASP A 234 19.70 -22.22 -23.53
N TRP A 235 20.70 -22.51 -22.69
CA TRP A 235 20.85 -21.98 -21.33
C TRP A 235 20.93 -20.44 -21.34
N TRP A 236 21.72 -19.84 -22.22
CA TRP A 236 21.75 -18.37 -22.38
C TRP A 236 20.41 -17.80 -22.86
N THR A 237 19.73 -18.48 -23.79
CA THR A 237 18.37 -18.10 -24.25
C THR A 237 17.35 -18.11 -23.10
N ILE A 238 17.46 -19.07 -22.17
CA ILE A 238 16.63 -19.11 -20.96
C ILE A 238 16.88 -17.86 -20.11
N TYR A 239 18.14 -17.48 -19.85
CA TYR A 239 18.41 -16.28 -19.04
C TYR A 239 18.08 -14.96 -19.75
N GLU A 240 18.19 -14.89 -21.07
CA GLU A 240 17.63 -13.78 -21.86
C GLU A 240 16.11 -13.63 -21.66
N ASN A 241 15.37 -14.73 -21.48
CA ASN A 241 13.94 -14.70 -21.23
C ASN A 241 13.59 -14.45 -19.76
N ILE A 242 14.42 -14.93 -18.83
CA ILE A 242 14.34 -14.58 -17.40
C ILE A 242 14.57 -13.08 -17.19
N ALA A 243 15.53 -12.45 -17.87
CA ALA A 243 15.79 -11.01 -17.76
C ALA A 243 14.56 -10.15 -18.17
N LYS A 244 13.88 -10.53 -19.25
CA LYS A 244 12.62 -9.90 -19.70
C LYS A 244 11.50 -10.05 -18.68
N ASN A 245 11.39 -11.22 -18.04
CA ASN A 245 10.42 -11.46 -16.97
C ASN A 245 10.77 -10.66 -15.71
N PHE A 246 12.04 -10.59 -15.32
CA PHE A 246 12.54 -9.77 -14.20
C PHE A 246 12.18 -8.29 -14.38
N LYS A 247 12.37 -7.76 -15.60
CA LYS A 247 11.98 -6.40 -15.99
C LYS A 247 10.49 -6.14 -15.81
N LYS A 248 9.63 -7.02 -16.36
CA LYS A 248 8.16 -6.95 -16.20
C LYS A 248 7.78 -6.94 -14.72
N HIS A 249 8.31 -7.88 -13.96
CA HIS A 249 8.01 -8.08 -12.53
C HIS A 249 8.83 -7.21 -11.58
N ARG A 250 9.43 -6.12 -12.10
CA ARG A 250 10.15 -5.10 -11.34
C ARG A 250 11.28 -5.60 -10.43
N ASN A 251 11.83 -6.78 -10.71
CA ASN A 251 12.92 -7.37 -9.95
C ASN A 251 14.25 -6.67 -10.29
N ASN A 252 14.61 -5.68 -9.48
CA ASN A 252 15.74 -4.78 -9.73
C ASN A 252 17.00 -5.07 -8.89
N VAL A 253 16.98 -6.10 -8.04
CA VAL A 253 18.16 -6.61 -7.34
C VAL A 253 18.51 -8.01 -7.86
N LEU A 254 19.51 -8.10 -8.74
CA LEU A 254 19.93 -9.34 -9.39
C LEU A 254 20.69 -10.26 -8.42
N TYR A 255 20.21 -11.50 -8.21
CA TYR A 255 20.95 -12.51 -7.46
C TYR A 255 22.04 -13.19 -8.31
N VAL A 256 23.26 -13.34 -7.79
CA VAL A 256 24.39 -13.98 -8.48
C VAL A 256 25.31 -14.73 -7.51
N ASP A 257 25.94 -15.83 -7.94
CA ASP A 257 27.00 -16.50 -7.17
C ASP A 257 28.35 -16.42 -7.89
N VAL A 258 29.21 -15.51 -7.42
CA VAL A 258 30.58 -15.35 -7.94
C VAL A 258 31.42 -16.62 -7.76
N LEU A 259 31.25 -17.38 -6.67
CA LEU A 259 32.00 -18.63 -6.47
C LEU A 259 31.51 -19.71 -7.43
N GLY A 260 30.22 -19.72 -7.76
CA GLY A 260 29.62 -20.55 -8.81
C GLY A 260 30.29 -20.34 -10.17
N PHE A 261 30.36 -19.10 -10.65
CA PHE A 261 31.01 -18.79 -11.93
C PHE A 261 32.51 -19.13 -11.95
N LEU A 262 33.23 -18.85 -10.85
CA LEU A 262 34.65 -19.19 -10.75
C LEU A 262 34.91 -20.71 -10.70
N MET A 263 34.05 -21.47 -10.01
CA MET A 263 34.12 -22.92 -9.94
C MET A 263 33.81 -23.58 -11.30
N LEU A 264 32.88 -23.01 -12.08
CA LEU A 264 32.48 -23.49 -13.41
C LEU A 264 33.37 -22.94 -14.56
N GLY A 265 34.66 -22.74 -14.29
CA GLY A 265 35.68 -22.43 -15.29
C GLY A 265 36.25 -21.01 -15.23
N GLY A 266 35.67 -20.10 -14.44
CA GLY A 266 36.19 -18.73 -14.27
C GLY A 266 37.49 -18.60 -13.46
N LEU A 267 38.12 -19.71 -13.06
CA LEU A 267 39.36 -19.70 -12.27
C LEU A 267 40.33 -20.84 -12.67
N ASP A 268 41.56 -20.48 -13.04
CA ASP A 268 42.72 -21.39 -13.05
C ASP A 268 43.66 -21.08 -11.88
N ILE A 269 44.33 -22.11 -11.36
CA ILE A 269 45.30 -22.02 -10.26
C ILE A 269 46.57 -22.75 -10.67
N ASP A 270 47.64 -22.04 -11.02
CA ASP A 270 48.84 -22.66 -11.59
C ASP A 270 49.59 -23.60 -10.61
N ALA A 271 50.60 -24.32 -11.10
CA ALA A 271 51.39 -25.25 -10.29
C ALA A 271 52.28 -24.59 -9.21
N LEU A 272 52.25 -23.25 -9.10
CA LEU A 272 52.93 -22.44 -8.09
C LEU A 272 51.93 -21.78 -7.11
N GLY A 273 50.62 -21.89 -7.37
CA GLY A 273 49.54 -21.29 -6.58
C GLY A 273 49.07 -19.91 -7.06
N HIS A 274 49.50 -19.44 -8.24
CA HIS A 274 48.99 -18.19 -8.81
C HIS A 274 47.58 -18.39 -9.37
N HIS A 275 46.67 -17.48 -9.04
CA HIS A 275 45.27 -17.52 -9.46
C HIS A 275 45.07 -16.64 -10.69
N THR A 276 44.42 -17.16 -11.72
CA THR A 276 44.04 -16.44 -12.94
C THR A 276 42.52 -16.48 -13.09
N PHE A 277 41.90 -15.31 -13.04
CA PHE A 277 40.44 -15.15 -13.09
C PHE A 277 39.99 -14.86 -14.52
N ASP A 278 38.94 -15.55 -14.97
CA ASP A 278 38.20 -15.29 -16.20
C ASP A 278 36.75 -14.96 -15.82
N TRP A 279 36.34 -13.72 -16.08
CA TRP A 279 35.01 -13.22 -15.73
C TRP A 279 34.01 -13.35 -16.86
N THR A 280 34.36 -13.92 -18.02
CA THR A 280 33.55 -13.88 -19.26
C THR A 280 32.09 -14.32 -19.07
N ASN A 281 31.84 -15.43 -18.36
CA ASN A 281 30.47 -15.91 -18.13
C ASN A 281 29.75 -15.15 -17.00
N PHE A 282 30.49 -14.64 -16.01
CA PHE A 282 29.94 -13.79 -14.94
C PHE A 282 29.48 -12.44 -15.51
N ASP A 283 30.28 -11.87 -16.42
CA ASP A 283 29.95 -10.65 -17.17
C ASP A 283 28.76 -10.88 -18.09
N ARG A 284 28.79 -11.89 -19.00
CA ARG A 284 27.65 -12.19 -19.88
C ARG A 284 26.35 -12.39 -19.09
N PHE A 285 26.42 -13.02 -17.92
CA PHE A 285 25.25 -13.21 -17.06
C PHE A 285 24.70 -11.90 -16.49
N ILE A 286 25.55 -11.05 -15.91
CA ILE A 286 25.10 -9.78 -15.31
C ILE A 286 24.69 -8.76 -16.39
N GLU A 287 25.42 -8.70 -17.50
CA GLU A 287 25.14 -7.80 -18.63
C GLU A 287 23.78 -8.07 -19.28
N LEU A 288 23.36 -9.34 -19.39
CA LEU A 288 22.02 -9.70 -19.89
C LEU A 288 20.86 -9.00 -19.14
N PHE A 289 20.97 -8.86 -17.82
CA PHE A 289 19.95 -8.20 -17.00
C PHE A 289 20.13 -6.66 -16.98
N ILE A 290 21.37 -6.17 -17.11
CA ILE A 290 21.66 -4.72 -17.21
C ILE A 290 21.15 -4.17 -18.55
N ASP A 291 21.43 -4.83 -19.67
CA ASP A 291 21.07 -4.38 -21.02
C ASP A 291 19.55 -4.45 -21.26
N GLU A 292 18.86 -5.42 -20.64
CA GLU A 292 17.39 -5.47 -20.61
C GLU A 292 16.81 -4.38 -19.67
N GLY A 293 17.62 -3.74 -18.82
CA GLY A 293 17.24 -2.55 -18.05
C GLY A 293 16.54 -2.83 -16.71
N THR A 294 16.80 -4.00 -16.10
CA THR A 294 16.17 -4.35 -14.80
C THR A 294 17.06 -4.00 -13.59
N VAL A 295 18.39 -4.10 -13.69
CA VAL A 295 19.29 -4.08 -12.51
C VAL A 295 19.53 -2.67 -11.96
N LYS A 296 19.15 -2.44 -10.69
CA LYS A 296 19.60 -1.32 -9.85
C LYS A 296 20.72 -1.75 -8.88
N TYR A 297 20.67 -2.98 -8.39
CA TYR A 297 21.70 -3.58 -7.50
C TYR A 297 21.99 -5.05 -7.84
N ILE A 298 23.15 -5.55 -7.43
CA ILE A 298 23.55 -6.96 -7.57
C ILE A 298 23.77 -7.54 -6.18
N TRP A 299 23.13 -8.67 -5.89
CA TRP A 299 23.20 -9.39 -4.62
C TRP A 299 24.00 -10.68 -4.78
N ASN A 300 25.20 -10.72 -4.20
CA ASN A 300 25.99 -11.96 -4.18
C ASN A 300 25.37 -12.97 -3.20
N ALA A 301 25.45 -14.26 -3.53
CA ALA A 301 25.21 -15.35 -2.59
C ALA A 301 26.02 -15.17 -1.29
N HIS A 302 25.56 -15.78 -0.19
CA HIS A 302 26.30 -15.71 1.08
C HIS A 302 27.70 -16.31 0.94
N MET A 303 28.70 -15.69 1.58
CA MET A 303 30.09 -16.17 1.54
C MET A 303 30.44 -17.09 2.72
N LEU A 304 29.61 -17.11 3.76
CA LEU A 304 29.72 -17.93 4.97
C LEU A 304 28.51 -18.88 5.07
N ASP A 305 28.81 -20.14 5.35
CA ASP A 305 27.84 -21.23 5.50
C ASP A 305 28.16 -22.02 6.78
N ARG A 306 27.30 -22.92 7.24
CA ARG A 306 27.34 -23.52 8.60
C ARG A 306 27.60 -25.00 8.56
N LYS A 307 28.59 -25.47 9.32
CA LYS A 307 28.94 -26.89 9.36
C LYS A 307 28.07 -27.65 10.37
N ASP A 308 27.58 -28.82 9.98
CA ASP A 308 26.88 -29.77 10.87
C ASP A 308 25.53 -29.29 11.45
N GLY A 309 24.95 -28.18 10.95
CA GLY A 309 23.58 -27.75 11.25
C GLY A 309 23.40 -26.24 11.51
N TRP A 310 22.18 -25.85 11.88
CA TRP A 310 21.76 -24.44 11.95
C TRP A 310 22.53 -23.58 12.97
N GLU A 311 22.98 -24.16 14.09
CA GLU A 311 23.80 -23.49 15.11
C GLU A 311 25.30 -23.84 15.00
N GLY A 312 25.69 -24.57 13.95
CA GLY A 312 27.03 -25.12 13.79
C GLY A 312 28.05 -24.11 13.25
N PRO A 313 29.36 -24.36 13.42
CA PRO A 313 30.39 -23.36 13.19
C PRO A 313 30.48 -22.90 11.73
N SER A 314 30.60 -21.59 11.55
CA SER A 314 30.75 -20.93 10.25
C SER A 314 32.02 -21.37 9.51
N TYR A 315 31.87 -21.62 8.22
CA TYR A 315 32.93 -21.93 7.27
C TYR A 315 32.77 -21.09 5.99
N ILE A 316 33.85 -20.96 5.20
CA ILE A 316 33.81 -20.35 3.86
C ILE A 316 34.13 -21.41 2.81
N LYS A 317 33.44 -21.33 1.66
CA LYS A 317 33.68 -22.14 0.47
C LYS A 317 34.89 -21.54 -0.28
N THR A 318 35.97 -22.32 -0.41
CA THR A 318 37.18 -21.95 -1.15
C THR A 318 37.34 -22.83 -2.38
N ILE A 319 38.01 -22.35 -3.44
CA ILE A 319 38.30 -23.18 -4.62
C ILE A 319 39.76 -23.63 -4.54
N THR A 320 39.98 -24.94 -4.50
CA THR A 320 41.32 -25.56 -4.52
C THR A 320 41.47 -26.46 -5.74
N ARG A 321 42.65 -27.09 -5.94
CA ARG A 321 42.87 -28.09 -7.01
C ARG A 321 42.98 -29.50 -6.44
N ALA A 322 42.01 -30.35 -6.73
CA ALA A 322 42.08 -31.79 -6.48
C ALA A 322 42.39 -32.54 -7.79
N ASN A 323 43.50 -33.25 -7.84
CA ASN A 323 43.95 -34.02 -9.03
C ASN A 323 44.02 -33.22 -10.35
N GLY A 324 44.16 -31.89 -10.27
CA GLY A 324 44.21 -30.97 -11.43
C GLY A 324 42.87 -30.32 -11.78
N VAL A 325 41.76 -30.76 -11.20
CA VAL A 325 40.42 -30.17 -11.37
C VAL A 325 40.18 -29.14 -10.24
N PRO A 326 39.53 -27.98 -10.51
CA PRO A 326 38.98 -27.13 -9.45
C PRO A 326 38.05 -27.94 -8.54
N THR A 327 38.01 -27.62 -7.25
CA THR A 327 37.17 -28.33 -6.27
C THR A 327 36.88 -27.41 -5.09
N LEU A 328 35.60 -27.34 -4.70
CA LEU A 328 35.18 -26.60 -3.52
C LEU A 328 35.74 -27.26 -2.25
N SER A 329 36.19 -26.44 -1.30
CA SER A 329 36.77 -26.88 -0.04
C SER A 329 36.27 -25.99 1.10
N GLU A 330 35.59 -26.62 2.06
CA GLU A 330 35.10 -25.98 3.28
C GLU A 330 36.28 -25.70 4.22
N VAL A 331 36.50 -24.43 4.60
CA VAL A 331 37.50 -24.08 5.63
C VAL A 331 36.88 -23.20 6.72
N PRO A 332 37.25 -23.36 8.01
CA PRO A 332 36.62 -22.58 9.09
C PRO A 332 36.77 -21.07 8.89
N ALA A 333 35.73 -20.30 9.22
CA ALA A 333 35.81 -18.84 9.20
C ALA A 333 36.96 -18.35 10.11
N GLY A 334 37.68 -17.32 9.68
CA GLY A 334 38.85 -16.80 10.40
C GLY A 334 40.13 -17.67 10.35
N SER A 335 40.12 -18.86 9.73
CA SER A 335 41.31 -19.70 9.56
C SER A 335 42.40 -19.05 8.67
N ALA A 336 43.64 -19.53 8.74
CA ALA A 336 44.72 -18.97 7.92
C ALA A 336 44.44 -19.16 6.42
N GLU A 337 43.85 -20.29 6.08
CA GLU A 337 43.39 -20.71 4.76
C GLU A 337 42.25 -19.80 4.28
N ALA A 338 41.26 -19.51 5.14
CA ALA A 338 40.17 -18.57 4.84
C ALA A 338 40.66 -17.14 4.57
N ASN A 339 41.62 -16.66 5.39
CA ASN A 339 42.22 -15.33 5.20
C ASN A 339 43.00 -15.27 3.87
N GLN A 340 43.81 -16.28 3.55
CA GLN A 340 44.56 -16.37 2.29
C GLN A 340 43.66 -16.41 1.06
N TRP A 341 42.52 -17.12 1.12
CA TRP A 341 41.54 -17.13 0.03
C TRP A 341 40.92 -15.74 -0.22
N LEU A 342 40.43 -15.08 0.83
CA LEU A 342 39.85 -13.74 0.71
C LEU A 342 40.89 -12.68 0.29
N GLU A 343 42.15 -12.84 0.70
CA GLU A 343 43.30 -12.02 0.29
C GLU A 343 43.65 -12.12 -1.20
N VAL A 344 43.16 -13.15 -1.91
CA VAL A 344 43.29 -13.30 -3.36
C VAL A 344 41.98 -12.94 -4.08
N LEU A 345 40.84 -13.47 -3.61
CA LEU A 345 39.54 -13.30 -4.25
C LEU A 345 39.03 -11.86 -4.18
N LEU A 346 39.03 -11.23 -3.01
CA LEU A 346 38.39 -9.92 -2.84
C LEU A 346 39.11 -8.79 -3.62
N PRO A 347 40.45 -8.71 -3.65
CA PRO A 347 41.15 -7.73 -4.50
C PRO A 347 40.94 -7.98 -6.00
N ALA A 348 40.87 -9.23 -6.44
CA ALA A 348 40.60 -9.57 -7.84
C ALA A 348 39.17 -9.16 -8.24
N LEU A 349 38.18 -9.47 -7.41
CA LEU A 349 36.79 -9.07 -7.60
C LEU A 349 36.64 -7.54 -7.56
N LYS A 350 37.23 -6.83 -6.59
CA LYS A 350 37.21 -5.36 -6.53
C LYS A 350 37.81 -4.74 -7.80
N SER A 351 38.97 -5.23 -8.24
CA SER A 351 39.62 -4.76 -9.46
C SER A 351 38.76 -4.98 -10.70
N HIS A 352 37.95 -6.04 -10.74
CA HIS A 352 37.01 -6.30 -11.83
C HIS A 352 35.77 -5.41 -11.76
N LEU A 353 35.11 -5.35 -10.60
CA LEU A 353 33.94 -4.48 -10.37
C LEU A 353 34.27 -3.00 -10.63
N ASP A 354 35.48 -2.53 -10.33
CA ASP A 354 35.95 -1.18 -10.68
C ASP A 354 36.07 -0.95 -12.19
N GLN A 355 36.46 -1.96 -12.97
CA GLN A 355 36.53 -1.88 -14.44
C GLN A 355 35.14 -1.88 -15.09
N LYS A 356 34.16 -2.54 -14.47
CA LYS A 356 32.75 -2.56 -14.90
C LYS A 356 31.94 -1.37 -14.38
N GLY A 357 32.42 -0.67 -13.35
CA GLY A 357 31.68 0.37 -12.62
C GLY A 357 30.67 -0.17 -11.60
N TRP A 358 30.76 -1.46 -11.25
CA TRP A 358 29.74 -2.16 -10.46
C TRP A 358 29.97 -2.16 -8.93
N THR A 359 31.10 -1.64 -8.42
CA THR A 359 31.43 -1.75 -6.97
C THR A 359 30.35 -1.20 -6.04
N GLU A 360 29.83 0.00 -6.28
CA GLU A 360 28.85 0.64 -5.39
C GLU A 360 27.44 0.04 -5.50
N MET A 361 27.17 -0.73 -6.55
CA MET A 361 25.91 -1.47 -6.73
C MET A 361 25.99 -2.95 -6.32
N TYR A 362 27.16 -3.44 -5.89
CA TYR A 362 27.39 -4.84 -5.54
C TYR A 362 27.30 -5.06 -4.02
N TYR A 363 26.43 -5.97 -3.60
CA TYR A 363 26.35 -6.45 -2.21
C TYR A 363 27.29 -7.64 -1.99
N LEU A 364 28.07 -7.59 -0.91
CA LEU A 364 28.75 -8.74 -0.33
C LEU A 364 28.07 -9.12 0.98
N VAL A 365 27.74 -10.41 1.10
CA VAL A 365 26.87 -10.99 2.14
C VAL A 365 27.68 -11.99 2.93
N GLY A 366 27.59 -11.92 4.27
CA GLY A 366 28.25 -12.85 5.19
C GLY A 366 27.52 -14.17 5.20
N HIS A 367 26.48 -14.29 6.00
CA HIS A 367 25.61 -15.47 6.05
C HIS A 367 24.29 -15.24 5.29
N ASP A 368 23.53 -16.32 5.17
CA ASP A 368 22.07 -16.24 5.22
C ASP A 368 21.67 -16.49 6.69
N GLU A 369 20.86 -15.63 7.32
CA GLU A 369 20.17 -15.84 8.60
C GLU A 369 21.02 -16.10 9.90
N PRO A 370 22.04 -15.28 10.26
CA PRO A 370 23.04 -15.61 11.29
C PRO A 370 22.49 -15.82 12.73
N ALA A 371 22.23 -17.08 13.06
CA ALA A 371 21.60 -17.51 14.33
C ALA A 371 22.40 -17.30 15.63
N THR A 372 23.73 -17.44 15.64
CA THR A 372 24.53 -17.49 16.89
C THR A 372 25.48 -16.31 17.05
N VAL A 373 25.93 -16.02 18.28
CA VAL A 373 26.97 -15.00 18.52
C VAL A 373 28.32 -15.36 17.87
N GLN A 374 28.53 -16.64 17.54
CA GLN A 374 29.67 -17.12 16.76
C GLN A 374 29.52 -16.76 15.27
N HIS A 375 28.31 -16.80 14.71
CA HIS A 375 28.05 -16.33 13.34
C HIS A 375 28.30 -14.82 13.27
N ILE A 376 27.70 -14.03 14.17
CA ILE A 376 27.91 -12.57 14.26
C ILE A 376 29.41 -12.19 14.41
N ALA A 377 30.22 -13.03 15.05
CA ALA A 377 31.67 -12.84 15.13
C ALA A 377 32.39 -13.19 13.81
N ALA A 378 31.95 -14.22 13.09
CA ALA A 378 32.45 -14.56 11.76
C ALA A 378 32.02 -13.53 10.69
N ASP A 379 30.81 -12.99 10.79
CA ASP A 379 30.32 -11.88 9.95
C ASP A 379 31.16 -10.62 10.14
N ASN A 380 31.46 -10.25 11.39
CA ASN A 380 32.36 -9.12 11.67
C ASN A 380 33.77 -9.36 11.08
N TRP A 381 34.31 -10.58 11.13
CA TRP A 381 35.59 -10.93 10.48
C TRP A 381 35.51 -10.85 8.95
N PHE A 382 34.44 -11.35 8.34
CA PHE A 382 34.22 -11.26 6.89
C PHE A 382 34.05 -9.81 6.46
N TYR A 383 33.28 -9.01 7.19
CA TYR A 383 33.10 -7.60 6.89
C TYR A 383 34.34 -6.75 7.14
N ASP A 384 35.23 -7.10 8.08
CA ASP A 384 36.58 -6.51 8.13
C ASP A 384 37.38 -6.78 6.84
N LYS A 385 37.21 -7.95 6.20
CA LYS A 385 37.84 -8.27 4.91
C LYS A 385 37.17 -7.54 3.74
N VAL A 386 35.84 -7.37 3.75
CA VAL A 386 35.12 -6.54 2.77
C VAL A 386 35.55 -5.07 2.89
N ASP A 387 35.58 -4.52 4.10
CA ASP A 387 36.02 -3.14 4.39
C ASP A 387 37.50 -2.92 3.97
N GLN A 388 38.35 -3.95 4.11
CA GLN A 388 39.77 -3.91 3.73
C GLN A 388 40.01 -3.99 2.21
N TYR A 389 39.28 -4.84 1.48
CA TYR A 389 39.60 -5.21 0.10
C TYR A 389 38.57 -4.79 -0.95
N VAL A 390 37.31 -4.56 -0.57
CA VAL A 390 36.22 -4.13 -1.46
C VAL A 390 35.53 -2.86 -0.91
N PRO A 391 36.27 -1.81 -0.50
CA PRO A 391 35.65 -0.59 0.04
C PRO A 391 34.73 0.05 -1.01
N GLY A 392 33.51 0.39 -0.60
CA GLY A 392 32.43 0.86 -1.46
C GLY A 392 31.35 -0.19 -1.75
N ALA A 393 31.61 -1.49 -1.53
CA ALA A 393 30.59 -2.52 -1.64
C ALA A 393 29.51 -2.38 -0.56
N ARG A 394 28.27 -2.71 -0.93
CA ARG A 394 27.12 -2.78 -0.02
C ARG A 394 27.16 -4.07 0.81
N LYS A 395 26.51 -4.07 1.97
CA LYS A 395 26.57 -5.16 2.95
C LYS A 395 25.19 -5.37 3.58
N GLY A 396 24.61 -6.54 3.36
CA GLY A 396 23.28 -6.90 3.84
C GLY A 396 23.22 -8.32 4.38
N GLU A 397 22.31 -8.55 5.33
CA GLU A 397 22.05 -9.83 6.00
C GLU A 397 20.54 -10.00 6.22
N PRO A 398 19.97 -11.19 5.94
CA PRO A 398 18.62 -11.55 6.35
C PRO A 398 18.54 -12.07 7.79
N PHE A 399 17.41 -11.88 8.47
CA PHE A 399 17.24 -12.25 9.89
C PHE A 399 15.85 -12.83 10.22
N TYR A 400 15.76 -14.13 10.48
CA TYR A 400 14.52 -14.83 10.92
C TYR A 400 14.16 -14.59 12.40
N GLU A 401 15.07 -14.00 13.17
CA GLU A 401 14.85 -13.58 14.54
C GLU A 401 15.70 -12.35 14.87
N PHE A 402 15.37 -11.63 15.93
CA PHE A 402 16.08 -10.42 16.33
C PHE A 402 17.57 -10.69 16.64
N LYS A 403 18.48 -9.97 15.96
CA LYS A 403 19.94 -9.97 16.22
C LYS A 403 20.50 -8.56 16.27
N ALA A 404 21.57 -8.42 17.07
CA ALA A 404 22.37 -7.21 17.27
C ALA A 404 23.87 -7.55 17.15
N GLY A 405 24.72 -6.54 16.93
CA GLY A 405 26.17 -6.69 16.77
C GLY A 405 26.72 -6.55 15.35
N LEU A 406 25.88 -6.14 14.38
CA LEU A 406 26.26 -5.88 12.98
C LEU A 406 25.91 -4.45 12.50
N GLU A 407 25.41 -3.59 13.39
CA GLU A 407 24.96 -2.21 13.12
C GLU A 407 26.10 -1.35 12.56
N ASN A 408 27.33 -1.57 13.03
CA ASN A 408 28.52 -0.87 12.56
C ASN A 408 29.06 -1.40 11.20
N ARG A 409 28.52 -2.52 10.68
CA ARG A 409 29.02 -3.17 9.46
C ARG A 409 28.08 -3.08 8.27
N LEU A 410 26.80 -3.35 8.48
CA LEU A 410 25.81 -3.44 7.40
C LEU A 410 25.46 -2.05 6.83
N THR A 411 25.16 -2.00 5.54
CA THR A 411 24.42 -0.89 4.92
C THR A 411 22.91 -1.14 5.02
N THR A 412 22.51 -2.41 5.01
CA THR A 412 21.13 -2.86 4.85
C THR A 412 20.81 -3.99 5.83
N PHE A 413 19.67 -3.94 6.51
CA PHE A 413 19.14 -5.07 7.28
C PHE A 413 17.94 -5.66 6.55
N VAL A 414 17.79 -6.99 6.56
CA VAL A 414 16.64 -7.68 5.93
C VAL A 414 15.92 -8.58 6.96
N PRO A 415 15.29 -8.04 8.02
CA PRO A 415 14.43 -8.82 8.92
C PRO A 415 13.29 -9.54 8.20
N GLN A 416 12.88 -10.69 8.75
CA GLN A 416 11.62 -11.33 8.37
C GLN A 416 10.45 -10.38 8.70
N LEU A 417 9.36 -10.44 7.93
CA LEU A 417 8.26 -9.47 8.03
C LEU A 417 7.71 -9.31 9.46
N ASP A 418 7.55 -10.41 10.19
CA ASP A 418 7.08 -10.41 11.59
C ASP A 418 8.17 -9.92 12.57
N VAL A 419 9.45 -10.22 12.31
CA VAL A 419 10.60 -9.73 13.09
C VAL A 419 10.71 -8.22 12.98
N LEU A 420 10.41 -7.64 11.81
CA LEU A 420 10.30 -6.19 11.65
C LEU A 420 9.15 -5.62 12.50
N ASP A 421 7.93 -6.15 12.34
CA ASP A 421 6.73 -5.66 13.05
C ASP A 421 6.92 -5.71 14.58
N GLN A 422 7.44 -6.82 15.10
CA GLN A 422 7.74 -7.03 16.52
C GLN A 422 8.85 -6.13 17.08
N ASN A 423 9.75 -5.61 16.24
CA ASN A 423 10.94 -4.86 16.65
C ASN A 423 11.07 -3.49 15.96
N MET A 424 9.95 -2.89 15.53
CA MET A 424 9.89 -1.65 14.75
C MET A 424 10.77 -0.51 15.30
N ALA A 425 10.89 -0.38 16.63
CA ALA A 425 11.69 0.66 17.29
C ALA A 425 13.20 0.54 16.98
N TYR A 426 13.71 -0.70 16.91
CA TYR A 426 15.11 -0.97 16.62
C TYR A 426 15.43 -0.70 15.15
N TYR A 427 14.61 -1.20 14.23
CA TYR A 427 14.83 -1.00 12.80
C TYR A 427 14.59 0.46 12.38
N THR A 428 13.66 1.16 13.02
CA THR A 428 13.53 2.62 12.95
C THR A 428 14.81 3.34 13.35
N ALA A 429 15.44 2.95 14.48
CA ALA A 429 16.71 3.54 14.90
C ALA A 429 17.85 3.28 13.89
N ARG A 430 17.89 2.10 13.25
CA ARG A 430 18.82 1.83 12.14
C ARG A 430 18.53 2.71 10.92
N ARG A 431 17.27 2.92 10.51
CA ARG A 431 16.92 3.87 9.42
C ARG A 431 17.44 5.28 9.71
N ALA A 432 17.33 5.71 10.96
CA ALA A 432 17.83 7.00 11.43
C ALA A 432 19.37 7.14 11.40
N GLU A 433 20.10 6.03 11.33
CA GLU A 433 21.55 5.98 11.15
C GLU A 433 21.96 5.90 9.67
N GLY A 434 21.01 6.08 8.74
CA GLY A 434 21.22 5.98 7.30
C GLY A 434 21.29 4.53 6.78
N LYS A 435 20.76 3.56 7.53
CA LYS A 435 20.66 2.16 7.07
C LYS A 435 19.39 1.94 6.26
N GLU A 436 19.50 1.15 5.20
CA GLU A 436 18.32 0.59 4.53
C GLU A 436 17.72 -0.54 5.37
N ILE A 437 16.39 -0.65 5.37
CA ILE A 437 15.66 -1.79 5.91
C ILE A 437 14.87 -2.39 4.76
N TRP A 438 15.08 -3.66 4.46
CA TRP A 438 14.18 -4.43 3.61
C TRP A 438 13.41 -5.42 4.50
N THR A 439 12.38 -6.07 3.98
CA THR A 439 11.86 -7.30 4.58
C THR A 439 12.19 -8.51 3.73
N TYR A 440 11.96 -9.70 4.27
CA TYR A 440 11.76 -10.89 3.45
C TYR A 440 10.63 -11.75 4.00
N THR A 441 10.16 -12.66 3.15
CA THR A 441 9.45 -13.86 3.60
C THR A 441 10.12 -15.10 3.00
N CYS A 442 9.79 -16.24 3.59
CA CYS A 442 10.15 -17.59 3.19
C CYS A 442 9.05 -18.52 3.73
N VAL A 443 9.40 -19.74 4.17
CA VAL A 443 8.55 -20.58 5.02
C VAL A 443 7.97 -19.84 6.25
N GLY A 444 8.60 -18.75 6.69
CA GLY A 444 8.05 -17.80 7.65
C GLY A 444 7.89 -16.37 7.07
N PRO A 445 7.00 -15.54 7.63
CA PRO A 445 6.10 -15.87 8.72
C PRO A 445 4.89 -16.69 8.26
N GLN A 446 4.17 -17.27 9.21
CA GLN A 446 2.90 -17.97 8.99
C GLN A 446 1.84 -17.43 9.97
N GLY A 447 0.62 -17.98 9.95
CA GLY A 447 -0.44 -17.58 10.87
C GLY A 447 -1.35 -16.53 10.24
N GLN A 448 -1.36 -15.34 10.84
CA GLN A 448 -2.09 -14.17 10.34
C GLN A 448 -1.22 -13.25 9.48
N TYR A 449 0.10 -13.41 9.44
CA TYR A 449 0.96 -12.54 8.62
C TYR A 449 0.75 -12.76 7.12
N PRO A 450 0.91 -11.73 6.27
CA PRO A 450 0.90 -11.88 4.83
C PRO A 450 2.13 -12.66 4.37
N ASN A 451 1.91 -13.61 3.47
CA ASN A 451 2.95 -14.38 2.78
C ASN A 451 2.38 -14.89 1.45
N ARG A 452 3.24 -15.35 0.55
CA ARG A 452 2.94 -15.64 -0.86
C ARG A 452 2.78 -17.14 -1.18
N PHE A 453 2.35 -17.93 -0.21
CA PHE A 453 2.08 -19.36 -0.39
C PHE A 453 0.87 -19.60 -1.30
N LEU A 454 0.85 -20.75 -1.98
CA LEU A 454 -0.22 -21.15 -2.90
C LEU A 454 -1.60 -21.22 -2.20
N ASP A 455 -1.61 -21.61 -0.94
CA ASP A 455 -2.82 -21.79 -0.12
C ASP A 455 -3.16 -20.58 0.77
N TYR A 456 -2.42 -19.46 0.67
CA TYR A 456 -2.79 -18.20 1.30
C TYR A 456 -3.66 -17.35 0.37
N ALA A 457 -4.62 -16.58 0.91
CA ALA A 457 -5.49 -15.71 0.11
C ALA A 457 -4.65 -14.78 -0.78
N LEU A 458 -4.96 -14.69 -2.08
CA LEU A 458 -4.06 -14.09 -3.07
C LEU A 458 -3.66 -12.63 -2.75
N LEU A 459 -4.61 -11.84 -2.24
CA LEU A 459 -4.40 -10.50 -1.69
C LEU A 459 -3.25 -10.40 -0.66
N LYS A 460 -2.94 -11.47 0.09
CA LYS A 460 -1.82 -11.49 1.04
C LYS A 460 -0.47 -11.30 0.36
N THR A 461 -0.34 -11.68 -0.92
CA THR A 461 0.88 -11.43 -1.70
C THR A 461 1.03 -9.94 -1.99
N ARG A 462 -0.04 -9.27 -2.44
CA ARG A 462 -0.08 -7.83 -2.72
C ARG A 462 0.15 -7.00 -1.44
N LEU A 463 -0.46 -7.39 -0.33
CA LEU A 463 -0.33 -6.72 0.99
C LEU A 463 1.09 -6.71 1.59
N ILE A 464 1.99 -7.63 1.23
CA ILE A 464 3.40 -7.61 1.71
C ILE A 464 4.02 -6.24 1.44
N HIS A 465 3.79 -5.69 0.26
CA HIS A 465 4.40 -4.45 -0.20
C HIS A 465 3.76 -3.21 0.46
N TRP A 466 2.45 -3.25 0.75
CA TRP A 466 1.74 -2.25 1.54
C TRP A 466 2.25 -2.18 2.99
N PHE A 467 2.48 -3.34 3.63
CA PHE A 467 3.12 -3.39 4.94
C PHE A 467 4.53 -2.82 4.90
N ASN A 468 5.31 -3.15 3.86
CA ASN A 468 6.65 -2.63 3.68
C ASN A 468 6.66 -1.10 3.53
N TRP A 469 5.71 -0.51 2.80
CA TRP A 469 5.56 0.94 2.74
C TRP A 469 5.24 1.54 4.13
N LYS A 470 4.29 0.94 4.86
CA LYS A 470 3.86 1.40 6.19
C LYS A 470 4.98 1.36 7.24
N ALA A 471 5.77 0.29 7.26
CA ALA A 471 6.98 0.16 8.08
C ALA A 471 8.14 1.04 7.59
N GLY A 472 8.06 1.52 6.34
CA GLY A 472 9.12 2.26 5.66
C GLY A 472 10.33 1.40 5.32
N ALA A 473 10.12 0.11 5.07
CA ALA A 473 11.10 -0.76 4.43
C ALA A 473 11.26 -0.35 2.96
N THR A 474 12.50 -0.19 2.51
CA THR A 474 12.90 0.24 1.15
C THR A 474 13.09 -0.92 0.17
N GLY A 475 12.83 -2.16 0.59
CA GLY A 475 12.95 -3.33 -0.28
C GLY A 475 12.27 -4.58 0.27
N PHE A 476 12.27 -5.62 -0.55
CA PHE A 476 11.74 -6.96 -0.27
C PHE A 476 12.62 -8.03 -0.92
N LEU A 477 12.85 -9.13 -0.20
CA LEU A 477 13.62 -10.29 -0.64
C LEU A 477 12.78 -11.57 -0.53
N HIS A 478 13.04 -12.55 -1.40
CA HIS A 478 12.57 -13.92 -1.17
C HIS A 478 13.51 -14.92 -1.84
N TYR A 479 13.86 -16.00 -1.14
CA TYR A 479 14.85 -17.00 -1.59
C TYR A 479 14.44 -17.87 -2.80
N GLY A 480 13.22 -17.72 -3.30
CA GLY A 480 12.52 -18.77 -4.05
C GLY A 480 11.84 -18.28 -5.33
N TRP A 481 12.58 -17.68 -6.27
CA TRP A 481 11.98 -17.33 -7.56
C TRP A 481 11.64 -18.60 -8.37
N ASN A 482 12.65 -19.44 -8.60
CA ASN A 482 12.57 -20.67 -9.38
C ASN A 482 13.38 -21.82 -8.74
N TYR A 483 13.34 -22.00 -7.42
CA TYR A 483 14.01 -23.12 -6.76
C TYR A 483 13.23 -24.44 -6.98
N TRP A 484 13.40 -24.97 -8.19
CA TRP A 484 12.73 -26.18 -8.70
C TRP A 484 13.45 -27.50 -8.32
N ASN A 485 14.52 -27.46 -7.51
CA ASN A 485 15.19 -28.66 -6.99
C ASN A 485 14.37 -29.36 -5.89
N THR A 486 13.24 -29.90 -6.32
CA THR A 486 12.46 -30.91 -5.60
C THR A 486 12.91 -32.30 -6.04
N LYS A 487 12.81 -33.29 -5.14
CA LYS A 487 13.12 -34.72 -5.39
C LYS A 487 12.56 -35.15 -6.77
N PRO A 488 13.25 -35.99 -7.56
CA PRO A 488 12.86 -36.24 -8.95
C PRO A 488 11.39 -36.67 -9.07
N ASN A 489 10.70 -36.01 -10.01
CA ASN A 489 9.30 -36.19 -10.41
C ASN A 489 8.20 -35.35 -9.71
N VAL A 490 8.52 -34.35 -8.87
CA VAL A 490 7.49 -33.49 -8.23
C VAL A 490 6.88 -32.47 -9.20
N LEU A 491 7.71 -31.79 -10.00
CA LEU A 491 7.27 -30.82 -11.02
C LEU A 491 6.95 -31.45 -12.39
N ASP A 492 6.93 -32.79 -12.52
CA ASP A 492 6.56 -33.48 -13.76
C ASP A 492 5.17 -33.03 -14.24
N ASN A 493 5.08 -32.30 -15.36
CA ASN A 493 3.85 -31.66 -15.86
C ASN A 493 3.18 -30.69 -14.86
N TRP A 494 3.97 -30.10 -13.96
CA TRP A 494 3.53 -29.20 -12.88
C TRP A 494 2.36 -29.81 -12.07
N GLN A 495 2.58 -30.99 -11.50
CA GLN A 495 1.56 -31.76 -10.77
C GLN A 495 1.54 -31.51 -9.25
N ASN A 496 2.63 -31.03 -8.65
CA ASN A 496 2.67 -30.62 -7.24
C ASN A 496 3.49 -29.33 -7.07
N ALA A 497 3.03 -28.42 -6.19
CA ALA A 497 3.71 -27.18 -5.80
C ALA A 497 4.47 -27.26 -4.46
N ASP A 498 4.44 -28.40 -3.77
CA ASP A 498 5.18 -28.61 -2.52
C ASP A 498 6.69 -28.40 -2.71
N GLY A 499 7.30 -27.58 -1.83
CA GLY A 499 8.75 -27.45 -1.74
C GLY A 499 9.43 -28.73 -1.26
N SER A 500 10.75 -28.84 -1.50
CA SER A 500 11.56 -30.05 -1.27
C SER A 500 11.54 -30.61 0.15
N TRP A 501 11.08 -29.80 1.11
CA TRP A 501 11.06 -30.05 2.54
C TRP A 501 9.65 -30.19 3.13
N ASP A 502 8.61 -30.16 2.29
CA ASP A 502 7.21 -30.43 2.68
C ASP A 502 6.62 -29.40 3.69
N TRP A 503 7.11 -28.14 3.67
CA TRP A 503 6.79 -27.10 4.67
C TRP A 503 5.61 -26.16 4.32
N ALA A 504 5.54 -25.67 3.08
CA ALA A 504 4.48 -24.79 2.56
C ALA A 504 4.45 -24.86 1.02
N PRO A 505 3.27 -24.92 0.37
CA PRO A 505 3.17 -25.01 -1.09
C PRO A 505 3.48 -23.66 -1.77
N GLY A 506 4.28 -23.70 -2.83
CA GLY A 506 4.65 -22.50 -3.60
C GLY A 506 5.69 -21.56 -2.95
N ASP A 507 6.27 -21.93 -1.81
CA ASP A 507 7.33 -21.16 -1.14
C ASP A 507 8.62 -21.08 -1.99
N THR A 508 9.07 -22.22 -2.53
CA THR A 508 10.32 -22.32 -3.29
C THR A 508 10.29 -21.69 -4.69
N HIS A 509 9.10 -21.43 -5.24
CA HIS A 509 8.94 -20.96 -6.60
C HIS A 509 7.63 -20.17 -6.83
N ILE A 510 7.76 -19.04 -7.52
CA ILE A 510 6.64 -18.20 -7.98
C ILE A 510 6.46 -18.25 -9.51
N VAL A 511 7.42 -18.85 -10.24
CA VAL A 511 7.33 -19.13 -11.68
C VAL A 511 7.53 -20.61 -11.97
N TYR A 512 7.11 -21.03 -13.17
CA TYR A 512 7.12 -22.42 -13.63
C TYR A 512 7.89 -22.56 -14.95
N PRO A 513 8.59 -23.68 -15.23
CA PRO A 513 9.38 -23.81 -16.45
C PRO A 513 8.48 -23.93 -17.69
N ASP A 514 8.78 -23.16 -18.75
CA ASP A 514 8.19 -23.28 -20.08
C ASP A 514 9.22 -23.85 -21.07
N VAL A 515 9.40 -25.17 -20.98
CA VAL A 515 10.40 -25.93 -21.73
C VAL A 515 10.23 -25.79 -23.25
N ALA A 516 9.00 -25.58 -23.74
CA ALA A 516 8.72 -25.49 -25.17
C ALA A 516 9.25 -24.20 -25.83
N ASN A 517 9.38 -23.12 -25.06
CA ASN A 517 9.81 -21.81 -25.55
C ASN A 517 11.13 -21.33 -24.91
N LEU A 518 11.85 -22.20 -24.18
CA LEU A 518 13.05 -21.84 -23.40
C LEU A 518 12.82 -20.62 -22.50
N SER A 519 11.71 -20.64 -21.74
CA SER A 519 11.19 -19.49 -20.99
C SER A 519 10.53 -19.93 -19.67
N VAL A 520 9.79 -19.05 -19.01
CA VAL A 520 8.96 -19.35 -17.83
C VAL A 520 7.51 -18.95 -18.02
N TYR A 521 6.60 -19.71 -17.40
CA TYR A 521 5.24 -19.27 -17.12
C TYR A 521 5.20 -18.53 -15.79
N ASP A 522 4.55 -17.37 -15.80
CA ASP A 522 4.18 -16.63 -14.58
C ASP A 522 3.12 -17.39 -13.76
N SER A 523 2.86 -16.91 -12.55
CA SER A 523 1.72 -17.31 -11.73
C SER A 523 0.88 -16.11 -11.33
N ILE A 524 -0.39 -16.32 -10.95
CA ILE A 524 -1.24 -15.25 -10.38
C ILE A 524 -0.61 -14.62 -9.13
N ARG A 525 0.19 -15.38 -8.38
CA ARG A 525 0.98 -14.86 -7.25
C ARG A 525 2.10 -13.94 -7.72
N HIS A 526 2.74 -14.20 -8.85
CA HIS A 526 3.77 -13.31 -9.40
C HIS A 526 3.16 -11.98 -9.87
N GLU A 527 2.02 -12.03 -10.58
CA GLU A 527 1.27 -10.82 -10.94
C GLU A 527 0.81 -10.06 -9.68
N ALA A 528 0.21 -10.73 -8.68
CA ALA A 528 -0.20 -10.08 -7.42
C ALA A 528 0.97 -9.53 -6.57
N GLN A 529 2.21 -10.00 -6.81
CA GLN A 529 3.43 -9.42 -6.25
C GLN A 529 3.83 -8.15 -7.01
N LEU A 530 3.75 -8.17 -8.36
CA LEU A 530 3.97 -7.01 -9.22
C LEU A 530 2.96 -5.89 -8.91
N ASP A 531 1.66 -6.20 -8.88
CA ASP A 531 0.57 -5.31 -8.43
C ASP A 531 0.99 -4.50 -7.17
N GLY A 532 1.52 -5.18 -6.15
CA GLY A 532 1.91 -4.57 -4.87
C GLY A 532 3.24 -3.80 -4.91
N ILE A 533 4.16 -4.20 -5.78
CA ILE A 533 5.40 -3.46 -6.06
C ILE A 533 5.06 -2.14 -6.79
N GLU A 534 4.06 -2.14 -7.66
CA GLU A 534 3.55 -0.95 -8.36
C GLU A 534 2.76 -0.04 -7.40
N ASP A 535 1.90 -0.59 -6.54
CA ASP A 535 1.25 0.14 -5.43
C ASP A 535 2.25 0.88 -4.52
N TYR A 536 3.38 0.25 -4.18
CA TYR A 536 4.41 0.87 -3.33
C TYR A 536 4.98 2.15 -3.96
N GLU A 537 5.29 2.11 -5.26
CA GLU A 537 5.81 3.27 -5.98
C GLU A 537 4.74 4.35 -6.18
N LEU A 538 3.48 3.96 -6.43
CA LEU A 538 2.35 4.91 -6.41
C LEU A 538 2.19 5.57 -5.03
N LEU A 539 2.25 4.82 -3.93
CA LEU A 539 2.21 5.36 -2.56
C LEU A 539 3.38 6.31 -2.29
N LYS A 540 4.57 6.05 -2.85
CA LYS A 540 5.71 6.99 -2.81
C LYS A 540 5.45 8.27 -3.60
N ILE A 541 4.82 8.19 -4.77
CA ILE A 541 4.46 9.36 -5.58
C ILE A 541 3.40 10.20 -4.85
N LEU A 542 2.31 9.56 -4.38
CA LEU A 542 1.25 10.23 -3.64
C LEU A 542 1.77 10.88 -2.36
N SER A 543 2.55 10.17 -1.53
CA SER A 543 3.01 10.71 -0.25
C SER A 543 4.07 11.83 -0.34
N ALA A 544 4.62 12.09 -1.53
CA ALA A 544 5.49 13.26 -1.75
C ALA A 544 4.69 14.59 -1.69
N SER A 545 3.42 14.57 -2.11
CA SER A 545 2.52 15.72 -2.14
C SER A 545 1.36 15.61 -1.12
N LYS A 546 0.77 14.41 -0.99
CA LYS A 546 -0.39 14.09 -0.14
C LYS A 546 -0.12 12.95 0.87
N PRO A 547 0.88 13.09 1.79
CA PRO A 547 1.22 12.06 2.77
C PRO A 547 0.08 11.63 3.71
N GLN A 548 -0.90 12.49 4.02
CA GLN A 548 -2.03 12.06 4.88
C GLN A 548 -2.99 11.16 4.13
N LEU A 549 -3.27 11.50 2.87
CA LEU A 549 -4.17 10.74 2.02
C LEU A 549 -3.61 9.35 1.73
N ALA A 550 -2.32 9.27 1.33
CA ALA A 550 -1.58 8.00 1.23
C ALA A 550 -1.68 7.17 2.52
N LYS A 551 -1.47 7.81 3.68
CA LYS A 551 -1.57 7.13 4.97
C LYS A 551 -2.98 6.65 5.28
N LYS A 552 -4.02 7.44 5.01
CA LYS A 552 -5.43 7.09 5.24
C LYS A 552 -5.85 5.88 4.39
N ILE A 553 -5.38 5.80 3.13
CA ILE A 553 -5.63 4.66 2.25
C ILE A 553 -4.96 3.40 2.81
N VAL A 554 -3.67 3.47 3.17
CA VAL A 554 -2.92 2.35 3.77
C VAL A 554 -3.55 1.89 5.10
N ASP A 555 -3.93 2.83 5.96
CA ASP A 555 -4.56 2.53 7.25
C ASP A 555 -6.02 2.02 7.11
N SER A 556 -6.66 2.20 5.95
CA SER A 556 -7.96 1.57 5.64
C SER A 556 -7.82 0.10 5.21
N LEU A 557 -6.65 -0.31 4.71
CA LEU A 557 -6.35 -1.71 4.38
C LEU A 557 -5.74 -2.50 5.54
N MET A 558 -4.93 -1.86 6.41
CA MET A 558 -4.18 -2.56 7.46
C MET A 558 -3.81 -1.70 8.68
N THR A 559 -3.88 -2.27 9.88
CA THR A 559 -3.33 -1.66 11.11
C THR A 559 -1.86 -2.04 11.32
N ASN A 560 -1.52 -3.31 11.12
CA ASN A 560 -0.19 -3.91 11.33
C ASN A 560 -0.06 -5.20 10.48
N GLY A 561 1.01 -5.97 10.63
CA GLY A 561 1.25 -7.19 9.84
C GLY A 561 0.24 -8.33 10.07
N THR A 562 -0.66 -8.25 11.06
CA THR A 562 -1.64 -9.32 11.39
C THR A 562 -3.11 -8.86 11.38
N ASP A 563 -3.38 -7.59 11.08
CA ASP A 563 -4.70 -6.98 11.12
C ASP A 563 -4.92 -6.13 9.86
N TYR A 564 -5.67 -6.68 8.89
CA TYR A 564 -5.85 -6.15 7.54
C TYR A 564 -7.14 -6.67 6.86
N THR A 565 -7.51 -6.12 5.70
CA THR A 565 -8.69 -6.58 4.95
C THR A 565 -8.52 -7.97 4.31
N HIS A 566 -9.58 -8.76 4.34
CA HIS A 566 -9.65 -10.09 3.73
C HIS A 566 -10.47 -10.09 2.42
N ASP A 567 -10.85 -8.92 1.88
CA ASP A 567 -11.53 -8.78 0.58
C ASP A 567 -10.57 -8.24 -0.49
N GLY A 568 -10.37 -9.00 -1.59
CA GLY A 568 -9.48 -8.60 -2.68
C GLY A 568 -9.95 -7.35 -3.44
N SER A 569 -11.23 -6.99 -3.34
CA SER A 569 -11.74 -5.76 -3.97
C SER A 569 -11.32 -4.50 -3.22
N ASP A 570 -11.11 -4.54 -1.91
CA ASP A 570 -10.69 -3.37 -1.12
C ASP A 570 -9.32 -2.84 -1.57
N ILE A 571 -8.35 -3.73 -1.77
CA ILE A 571 -6.99 -3.34 -2.20
C ILE A 571 -6.98 -2.82 -3.66
N VAL A 572 -7.84 -3.35 -4.53
CA VAL A 572 -8.02 -2.84 -5.90
C VAL A 572 -8.75 -1.48 -5.92
N HIS A 573 -9.71 -1.26 -5.01
CA HIS A 573 -10.29 0.08 -4.82
C HIS A 573 -9.25 1.07 -4.26
N ALA A 574 -8.42 0.66 -3.31
CA ALA A 574 -7.37 1.48 -2.71
C ALA A 574 -6.26 1.87 -3.71
N HIS A 575 -5.86 0.95 -4.60
CA HIS A 575 -5.01 1.25 -5.75
C HIS A 575 -5.62 2.38 -6.62
N LYS A 576 -6.90 2.23 -7.01
CA LYS A 576 -7.60 3.27 -7.79
C LYS A 576 -7.64 4.60 -7.03
N MET A 577 -7.89 4.59 -5.72
CA MET A 577 -7.88 5.82 -4.91
C MET A 577 -6.52 6.51 -4.98
N ILE A 578 -5.40 5.78 -4.91
CA ILE A 578 -4.07 6.38 -5.07
C ILE A 578 -3.93 7.06 -6.45
N LEU A 579 -4.38 6.42 -7.53
CA LEU A 579 -4.34 7.00 -8.87
C LEU A 579 -5.22 8.25 -9.02
N ASP A 580 -6.46 8.20 -8.50
CA ASP A 580 -7.36 9.36 -8.43
C ASP A 580 -6.71 10.52 -7.65
N ASP A 581 -6.15 10.22 -6.48
CA ASP A 581 -5.62 11.19 -5.54
C ASP A 581 -4.27 11.79 -6.00
N ILE A 582 -3.47 11.07 -6.81
CA ILE A 582 -2.26 11.62 -7.44
C ILE A 582 -2.61 12.67 -8.51
N VAL A 583 -3.60 12.39 -9.37
CA VAL A 583 -3.96 13.31 -10.47
C VAL A 583 -4.93 14.41 -10.05
N SER A 584 -5.63 14.24 -8.92
CA SER A 584 -6.55 15.25 -8.41
C SER A 584 -5.83 16.54 -8.00
N ALA A 585 -6.39 17.68 -8.39
CA ALA A 585 -5.90 19.01 -8.04
C ALA A 585 -6.07 19.36 -6.54
N ASP A 586 -6.83 18.55 -5.78
CA ASP A 586 -7.06 18.69 -4.35
C ASP A 586 -5.73 18.82 -3.58
N SER A 587 -5.74 19.52 -2.45
CA SER A 587 -4.63 19.44 -1.51
C SER A 587 -4.51 18.04 -0.89
N ASP A 588 -3.47 17.82 -0.09
CA ASP A 588 -3.55 16.78 0.94
C ASP A 588 -4.73 17.05 1.89
N LEU A 589 -5.16 16.06 2.65
CA LEU A 589 -6.21 16.22 3.65
C LEU A 589 -5.85 17.39 4.60
N THR A 590 -6.70 18.41 4.65
CA THR A 590 -6.42 19.60 5.46
C THR A 590 -6.37 19.23 6.93
N MET A 591 -5.20 19.42 7.53
CA MET A 591 -5.01 19.01 8.92
C MET A 591 -5.87 19.86 9.85
N THR A 592 -6.69 19.18 10.64
CA THR A 592 -7.81 19.79 11.35
C THR A 592 -7.36 20.49 12.63
N THR A 593 -7.88 21.68 12.92
CA THR A 593 -7.81 22.21 14.29
C THR A 593 -8.61 21.30 15.23
N PHE A 594 -8.06 20.96 16.39
CA PHE A 594 -8.73 20.14 17.41
C PHE A 594 -8.60 20.82 18.78
N GLU A 595 -9.66 20.82 19.57
CA GLU A 595 -9.67 21.36 20.94
C GLU A 595 -10.49 20.44 21.86
N ASP A 596 -9.93 20.10 23.03
CA ASP A 596 -10.60 19.31 24.05
C ASP A 596 -10.20 19.81 25.44
N ASP A 597 -11.15 20.40 26.14
CA ASP A 597 -11.04 20.90 27.52
C ASP A 597 -11.57 19.90 28.55
N PHE A 598 -12.01 18.71 28.12
CA PHE A 598 -12.57 17.63 28.93
C PHE A 598 -13.74 17.99 29.87
N SER A 599 -14.22 19.24 29.85
CA SER A 599 -15.39 19.76 30.57
C SER A 599 -16.68 18.98 30.27
N ARG A 600 -16.69 18.31 29.11
CA ARG A 600 -17.76 17.48 28.56
C ARG A 600 -17.87 16.10 29.22
N GLY A 601 -16.93 15.72 30.08
CA GLY A 601 -16.96 14.46 30.83
C GLY A 601 -16.76 13.18 29.99
N ASN A 602 -16.18 13.29 28.79
CA ASN A 602 -15.94 12.18 27.88
C ASN A 602 -14.70 12.42 26.99
N ASP A 603 -14.17 11.35 26.42
CA ASP A 603 -12.94 11.27 25.64
C ASP A 603 -13.20 10.83 24.19
N ASN A 604 -14.35 11.21 23.60
CA ASN A 604 -14.80 10.73 22.28
C ASN A 604 -13.75 10.89 21.14
N GLY A 605 -12.92 11.93 21.17
CA GLY A 605 -11.87 12.17 20.16
C GLY A 605 -10.65 11.25 20.25
N TRP A 606 -10.57 10.42 21.30
CA TRP A 606 -9.35 9.72 21.70
C TRP A 606 -9.44 8.20 21.57
N HIS A 607 -8.31 7.53 21.36
CA HIS A 607 -8.19 6.07 21.32
C HIS A 607 -7.20 5.59 22.39
N HIS A 608 -7.64 4.72 23.29
CA HIS A 608 -6.87 4.26 24.44
C HIS A 608 -6.07 2.99 24.07
N ALA A 609 -4.87 3.14 23.50
CA ALA A 609 -4.07 1.99 23.06
C ALA A 609 -3.26 1.34 24.20
N VAL A 610 -2.74 2.12 25.16
CA VAL A 610 -1.99 1.56 26.31
C VAL A 610 -2.27 2.33 27.61
N GLY A 611 -2.55 1.59 28.69
CA GLY A 611 -2.80 2.13 30.03
C GLY A 611 -4.27 2.50 30.28
N THR A 612 -4.59 2.85 31.53
CA THR A 612 -5.94 3.23 31.94
C THR A 612 -6.16 4.74 31.84
N TRP A 613 -6.98 5.16 30.88
CA TRP A 613 -7.36 6.56 30.62
C TRP A 613 -8.86 6.77 30.87
N SER A 614 -9.22 7.93 31.41
CA SER A 614 -10.62 8.38 31.54
C SER A 614 -10.71 9.87 31.86
N VAL A 615 -11.79 10.53 31.45
CA VAL A 615 -12.14 11.87 31.98
C VAL A 615 -12.70 11.80 33.41
N ASN A 616 -12.16 12.62 34.31
CA ASN A 616 -12.56 12.72 35.71
C ASN A 616 -12.39 14.17 36.21
N GLY A 617 -13.45 14.78 36.74
CA GLY A 617 -13.39 16.13 37.31
C GLY A 617 -13.02 17.22 36.30
N GLU A 618 -13.55 17.14 35.08
CA GLU A 618 -13.28 18.05 33.96
C GLU A 618 -11.82 17.98 33.44
N GLN A 619 -11.09 16.89 33.75
CA GLN A 619 -9.69 16.66 33.36
C GLN A 619 -9.51 15.25 32.80
N TYR A 620 -8.55 15.04 31.89
CA TYR A 620 -8.25 13.72 31.35
C TYR A 620 -7.12 13.05 32.12
N VAL A 621 -7.41 11.89 32.73
CA VAL A 621 -6.54 11.26 33.71
C VAL A 621 -6.03 9.91 33.19
N GLN A 622 -4.71 9.79 33.09
CA GLN A 622 -4.02 8.52 32.96
C GLN A 622 -3.65 8.03 34.36
N SER A 623 -4.09 6.82 34.72
CA SER A 623 -4.08 6.30 36.10
C SER A 623 -3.32 4.98 36.29
N ASP A 624 -2.84 4.37 35.22
CA ASP A 624 -2.01 3.17 35.28
C ASP A 624 -0.52 3.54 35.49
N MET A 625 -0.13 3.63 36.76
CA MET A 625 1.26 3.91 37.15
C MET A 625 2.21 2.71 36.97
N THR A 626 1.73 1.58 36.42
CA THR A 626 2.54 0.35 36.25
C THR A 626 3.18 0.23 34.88
N THR A 627 2.63 0.91 33.86
CA THR A 627 3.23 0.99 32.52
C THR A 627 4.17 2.20 32.39
N TYR A 628 5.24 2.05 31.59
CA TYR A 628 6.12 3.16 31.21
C TYR A 628 5.78 3.76 29.83
N ASN A 629 4.81 3.15 29.12
CA ASN A 629 4.49 3.45 27.72
C ASN A 629 2.99 3.74 27.52
N ALA A 630 2.31 4.37 28.49
CA ALA A 630 0.90 4.71 28.34
C ALA A 630 0.70 5.66 27.16
N VAL A 631 -0.36 5.45 26.38
CA VAL A 631 -0.76 6.33 25.29
C VAL A 631 -2.26 6.37 25.12
N SER A 632 -2.75 7.60 24.90
CA SER A 632 -3.98 7.80 24.16
C SER A 632 -3.71 8.68 22.95
N SER A 633 -4.09 8.20 21.77
CA SER A 633 -3.90 8.87 20.49
C SER A 633 -5.16 9.60 20.04
N LEU A 634 -4.97 10.68 19.29
CA LEU A 634 -6.06 11.34 18.59
C LEU A 634 -6.55 10.45 17.45
N LYS A 635 -7.87 10.36 17.28
CA LYS A 635 -8.51 9.67 16.15
C LYS A 635 -8.32 10.44 14.83
N GLY A 636 -8.43 9.71 13.71
CA GLY A 636 -8.58 10.26 12.36
C GLY A 636 -7.29 10.77 11.68
N ASN A 637 -6.48 11.59 12.36
CA ASN A 637 -5.62 12.57 11.69
C ASN A 637 -4.12 12.49 12.06
N ALA A 638 -3.24 12.60 11.06
CA ALA A 638 -1.78 12.50 11.19
C ALA A 638 -1.03 13.83 10.99
N TYR A 639 -0.27 14.27 11.98
CA TYR A 639 0.42 15.55 12.10
C TYR A 639 1.60 15.69 11.13
N ARG A 640 1.54 16.54 10.09
CA ARG A 640 2.75 17.07 9.41
C ARG A 640 3.27 18.33 10.11
N ASP A 641 2.71 19.49 9.78
CA ASP A 641 3.06 20.80 10.35
C ASP A 641 1.92 21.29 11.26
N PHE A 642 2.22 21.62 12.52
CA PHE A 642 1.22 21.88 13.56
C PHE A 642 1.83 22.60 14.79
N GLU A 643 0.96 23.23 15.59
CA GLU A 643 1.19 23.45 17.02
C GLU A 643 0.27 22.52 17.83
N PHE A 644 0.80 21.80 18.80
CA PHE A 644 0.06 20.93 19.73
C PHE A 644 0.41 21.33 21.16
N SER A 645 -0.58 21.69 21.96
CA SER A 645 -0.44 22.09 23.36
C SER A 645 -1.46 21.43 24.27
N ALA A 646 -1.11 21.32 25.55
CA ALA A 646 -2.00 20.97 26.65
C ALA A 646 -1.37 21.44 27.97
N ASP A 647 -2.19 21.58 29.00
CA ASP A 647 -1.73 21.73 30.38
C ASP A 647 -1.49 20.33 30.97
N VAL A 648 -0.29 20.11 31.54
CA VAL A 648 0.17 18.79 32.00
C VAL A 648 0.53 18.83 33.49
N GLN A 649 0.07 17.84 34.24
CA GLN A 649 0.37 17.66 35.67
C GLN A 649 0.74 16.19 35.97
N ILE A 650 1.66 16.00 36.91
CA ILE A 650 2.07 14.71 37.50
C ILE A 650 1.85 14.80 39.03
N PRO A 651 0.64 14.51 39.55
CA PRO A 651 0.38 14.58 40.99
C PRO A 651 1.10 13.50 41.81
N ASP A 652 1.37 12.32 41.21
CA ASP A 652 2.18 11.25 41.80
C ASP A 652 3.13 10.68 40.74
N ALA A 653 4.41 10.56 41.12
CA ALA A 653 5.47 10.01 40.29
C ALA A 653 5.83 8.55 40.64
N ASN A 654 5.01 7.87 41.44
CA ASN A 654 5.18 6.48 41.86
C ASN A 654 6.56 6.21 42.52
N GLY A 655 7.08 7.21 43.23
CA GLY A 655 8.36 7.14 43.95
C GLY A 655 9.64 7.38 43.14
N ASP A 656 9.58 7.53 41.80
CA ASP A 656 10.74 7.92 40.98
C ASP A 656 10.50 9.25 40.26
N ALA A 657 11.31 10.25 40.60
CA ALA A 657 11.26 11.58 39.97
C ALA A 657 11.76 11.58 38.50
N SER A 658 12.23 10.45 37.97
CA SER A 658 12.51 10.26 36.54
C SER A 658 11.26 10.00 35.69
N ASN A 659 10.14 9.60 36.32
CA ASN A 659 8.87 9.31 35.65
C ASN A 659 8.23 10.59 35.07
N TRP A 660 7.44 10.47 33.99
CA TRP A 660 7.14 11.60 33.08
C TRP A 660 5.74 11.59 32.47
N ALA A 661 5.31 12.74 31.95
CA ALA A 661 4.12 12.94 31.14
C ALA A 661 4.40 13.92 29.98
N GLY A 662 3.63 13.83 28.90
CA GLY A 662 3.79 14.68 27.71
C GLY A 662 3.05 14.14 26.47
N PHE A 663 3.65 14.35 25.28
CA PHE A 663 3.02 14.12 23.98
C PHE A 663 3.80 13.12 23.13
N GLN A 664 3.09 12.29 22.36
CA GLN A 664 3.61 11.68 21.14
C GLN A 664 3.25 12.55 19.95
N ILE A 665 4.18 12.70 19.02
CA ILE A 665 3.95 13.37 17.74
C ILE A 665 4.55 12.56 16.57
N ARG A 666 3.97 12.73 15.38
CA ARG A 666 4.47 12.13 14.12
C ARG A 666 4.62 10.60 14.15
N SER A 667 3.74 9.89 14.86
CA SER A 667 3.76 8.43 14.92
C SER A 667 3.20 7.77 13.65
N HIS A 668 3.82 6.70 13.16
CA HIS A 668 3.27 5.94 12.04
C HIS A 668 2.11 5.02 12.49
N ASN A 669 2.14 4.54 13.73
CA ASN A 669 1.06 3.77 14.35
C ASN A 669 0.52 4.55 15.57
N PRO A 670 -0.80 4.77 15.70
CA PRO A 670 -1.35 5.53 16.82
C PRO A 670 -1.20 4.84 18.17
N GLY A 671 -0.91 3.54 18.22
CA GLY A 671 -0.70 2.78 19.46
C GLY A 671 0.77 2.50 19.82
N ASP A 672 1.69 2.47 18.85
CA ASP A 672 3.06 2.01 19.12
C ASP A 672 3.95 3.06 19.83
N SER A 673 4.95 2.58 20.57
CA SER A 673 6.06 3.41 21.11
C SER A 673 7.33 3.31 20.24
N ALA A 674 7.17 2.83 19.01
CA ALA A 674 8.21 2.39 18.10
C ALA A 674 8.43 3.34 16.93
N THR A 675 7.53 4.32 16.73
CA THR A 675 7.59 5.32 15.67
C THR A 675 7.25 6.73 16.18
N GLY A 676 7.64 7.76 15.42
CA GLY A 676 7.50 9.16 15.79
C GLY A 676 8.48 9.65 16.87
N TYR A 677 8.07 10.73 17.54
CA TYR A 677 8.78 11.35 18.66
C TYR A 677 7.90 11.42 19.90
N LEU A 678 8.54 11.32 21.06
CA LEU A 678 8.01 11.56 22.40
C LEU A 678 8.63 12.84 22.96
N ILE A 679 7.80 13.78 23.41
CA ILE A 679 8.21 15.00 24.11
C ILE A 679 7.59 14.94 25.50
N GLY A 680 8.41 14.91 26.54
CA GLY A 680 7.93 14.75 27.91
C GLY A 680 8.68 15.62 28.92
N ILE A 681 8.01 15.94 30.03
CA ILE A 681 8.66 16.52 31.21
C ILE A 681 8.64 15.47 32.32
N ARG A 682 9.83 15.11 32.83
CA ARG A 682 10.00 14.27 34.02
C ARG A 682 9.57 15.04 35.27
N HIS A 683 9.11 14.34 36.31
CA HIS A 683 8.65 14.98 37.55
C HIS A 683 9.73 15.85 38.23
N ASN A 684 11.02 15.56 38.01
CA ASN A 684 12.16 16.39 38.42
C ASN A 684 12.39 17.70 37.60
N GLY A 685 11.52 18.01 36.64
CA GLY A 685 11.62 19.21 35.79
C GLY A 685 12.52 19.06 34.55
N GLN A 686 13.05 17.87 34.25
CA GLN A 686 13.76 17.63 32.99
C GLN A 686 12.77 17.48 31.83
N LEU A 687 12.75 18.46 30.93
CA LEU A 687 12.14 18.35 29.60
C LEU A 687 13.06 17.56 28.67
N PHE A 688 12.49 16.70 27.84
CA PHE A 688 13.23 15.93 26.82
C PHE A 688 12.47 15.81 25.50
N ILE A 689 13.23 15.56 24.42
CA ILE A 689 12.73 15.08 23.12
C ILE A 689 13.44 13.75 22.84
N HIS A 690 12.65 12.69 22.69
CA HIS A 690 13.08 11.36 22.30
C HIS A 690 12.48 11.05 20.92
N ARG A 691 13.29 10.60 19.97
CA ARG A 691 12.83 9.95 18.74
C ARG A 691 12.81 8.46 19.02
N ALA A 692 11.90 7.68 18.42
CA ALA A 692 11.87 6.23 18.67
C ALA A 692 13.27 5.58 18.57
N GLY A 693 13.76 5.07 19.70
CA GLY A 693 15.08 4.44 19.84
C GLY A 693 16.28 5.38 20.08
N SER A 694 16.09 6.71 20.27
CA SER A 694 17.20 7.66 20.48
C SER A 694 16.77 8.98 21.17
N ASP A 695 17.46 9.37 22.24
CA ASP A 695 17.29 10.69 22.86
C ASP A 695 17.92 11.79 21.99
N LEU A 696 17.12 12.78 21.54
CA LEU A 696 17.60 13.89 20.71
C LEU A 696 18.10 15.07 21.54
N ALA A 697 17.37 15.46 22.59
CA ALA A 697 17.70 16.62 23.42
C ALA A 697 17.10 16.54 24.82
N THR A 698 17.76 17.14 25.81
CA THR A 698 17.25 17.29 27.19
C THR A 698 17.62 18.66 27.78
N VAL A 699 16.78 19.19 28.68
CA VAL A 699 17.06 20.41 29.46
C VAL A 699 16.36 20.35 30.82
N SER A 700 17.00 20.85 31.88
CA SER A 700 16.36 21.00 33.19
C SER A 700 15.68 22.36 33.31
N LEU A 701 14.38 22.36 33.59
CA LEU A 701 13.56 23.56 33.77
C LEU A 701 13.20 23.77 35.25
N PRO A 702 13.04 25.03 35.71
CA PRO A 702 12.63 25.33 37.08
C PRO A 702 11.10 25.20 37.25
N VAL A 703 10.56 24.04 36.89
CA VAL A 703 9.12 23.72 36.95
C VAL A 703 8.83 22.70 38.05
N TRP A 704 7.62 22.73 38.59
CA TRP A 704 7.15 21.79 39.60
C TRP A 704 5.98 20.99 39.03
N MET A 705 6.21 19.72 38.69
CA MET A 705 5.24 18.93 37.92
C MET A 705 4.01 18.47 38.72
N ALA A 706 4.01 18.59 40.05
CA ALA A 706 2.78 18.41 40.83
C ALA A 706 1.82 19.61 40.74
N GLU A 707 2.19 20.67 40.01
CA GLU A 707 1.30 21.74 39.54
C GLU A 707 1.16 21.67 38.01
N TYR A 708 0.10 22.26 37.47
CA TYR A 708 -0.10 22.32 36.01
C TYR A 708 0.96 23.17 35.32
N ASN A 709 1.52 22.64 34.24
CA ASN A 709 2.46 23.33 33.37
C ASN A 709 1.99 23.25 31.91
N HIS A 710 1.90 24.39 31.24
CA HIS A 710 1.46 24.47 29.85
C HIS A 710 2.59 24.04 28.91
N LEU A 711 2.47 22.88 28.27
CA LEU A 711 3.41 22.37 27.29
C LEU A 711 2.89 22.66 25.89
N LYS A 712 3.72 23.23 25.00
CA LYS A 712 3.42 23.37 23.57
C LYS A 712 4.57 22.87 22.71
N VAL A 713 4.27 22.07 21.71
CA VAL A 713 5.20 21.63 20.66
C VAL A 713 4.74 22.24 19.34
N ALA A 714 5.63 22.95 18.64
CA ALA A 714 5.42 23.44 17.29
C ALA A 714 6.36 22.71 16.34
N ALA A 715 5.81 22.00 15.35
CA ALA A 715 6.55 21.27 14.33
C ALA A 715 6.33 21.92 12.97
N SER A 716 7.41 22.19 12.24
CA SER A 716 7.33 22.63 10.85
C SER A 716 8.50 22.12 10.02
N GLY A 717 8.20 21.44 8.91
CA GLY A 717 9.19 20.68 8.14
C GLY A 717 9.90 19.66 9.03
N SER A 718 11.23 19.62 9.00
CA SER A 718 12.05 18.80 9.91
C SER A 718 12.33 19.44 11.28
N THR A 719 11.80 20.64 11.59
CA THR A 719 12.12 21.33 12.85
C THR A 719 11.02 21.15 13.90
N ILE A 720 11.41 20.75 15.11
CA ILE A 720 10.52 20.59 16.27
C ILE A 720 10.97 21.56 17.37
N ARG A 721 10.06 22.40 17.84
CA ARG A 721 10.28 23.40 18.90
C ARG A 721 9.34 23.13 20.08
N VAL A 722 9.88 23.15 21.30
CA VAL A 722 9.11 22.90 22.52
C VAL A 722 9.16 24.11 23.43
N TYR A 723 7.98 24.56 23.88
CA TYR A 723 7.76 25.72 24.73
C TYR A 723 7.05 25.28 26.02
N VAL A 724 7.35 25.94 27.13
CA VAL A 724 6.73 25.66 28.43
C VAL A 724 6.26 26.97 29.07
N ASN A 725 5.10 26.94 29.73
CA ASN A 725 4.48 28.05 30.47
C ASN A 725 4.45 29.38 29.67
N HIS A 726 4.00 29.27 28.41
CA HIS A 726 3.85 30.37 27.43
C HIS A 726 5.14 31.18 27.15
N GLY A 727 6.32 30.58 27.33
CA GLY A 727 7.59 31.21 26.98
C GLY A 727 7.67 31.66 25.51
N LEU A 728 8.21 32.85 25.25
CA LEU A 728 8.36 33.42 23.89
C LEU A 728 9.51 32.81 23.07
N THR A 729 10.34 31.99 23.70
CA THR A 729 11.47 31.27 23.09
C THR A 729 11.35 29.79 23.41
N PRO A 730 11.72 28.87 22.50
CA PRO A 730 11.69 27.45 22.79
C PRO A 730 12.66 27.09 23.92
N ALA A 731 12.24 26.15 24.77
CA ALA A 731 13.07 25.49 25.77
C ALA A 731 13.96 24.40 25.15
N LEU A 732 13.47 23.75 24.08
CA LEU A 732 14.24 22.85 23.21
C LEU A 732 13.87 23.11 21.74
N GLU A 733 14.85 23.03 20.86
CA GLU A 733 14.69 23.05 19.40
C GLU A 733 15.61 21.99 18.79
N VAL A 734 15.07 21.14 17.91
CA VAL A 734 15.81 20.09 17.19
C VAL A 734 15.40 20.06 15.72
N THR A 735 16.27 19.52 14.87
CA THR A 735 15.98 19.26 13.45
C THR A 735 16.19 17.77 13.19
N ASP A 736 15.13 17.08 12.77
CA ASP A 736 15.09 15.65 12.45
C ASP A 736 14.03 15.40 11.37
N ASP A 737 14.37 14.63 10.34
CA ASP A 737 13.54 14.37 9.17
C ASP A 737 13.12 12.89 9.02
N LEU A 738 13.45 12.03 9.99
CA LEU A 738 13.04 10.61 9.96
C LEU A 738 11.52 10.46 9.97
N PHE A 739 10.85 11.31 10.75
CA PHE A 739 9.40 11.41 10.79
C PHE A 739 8.98 12.85 10.47
N THR A 740 8.46 13.06 9.26
CA THR A 740 7.89 14.33 8.79
C THR A 740 6.38 14.41 9.01
N THR A 741 5.70 13.25 9.10
CA THR A 741 4.24 13.12 9.22
C THR A 741 3.88 11.97 10.19
N GLY A 742 2.79 12.09 10.94
CA GLY A 742 2.19 10.96 11.69
C GLY A 742 1.32 11.37 12.89
N TYR A 743 0.59 10.43 13.48
CA TYR A 743 -0.37 10.65 14.56
C TYR A 743 0.18 11.42 15.77
N LEU A 744 -0.71 12.17 16.41
CA LEU A 744 -0.49 12.87 17.68
C LEU A 744 -1.21 12.13 18.82
N GLY A 745 -0.70 12.27 20.05
CA GLY A 745 -1.31 11.67 21.23
C GLY A 745 -0.73 12.19 22.55
N LEU A 746 -1.40 11.88 23.65
CA LEU A 746 -0.93 12.10 25.01
C LEU A 746 -0.26 10.83 25.53
N ARG A 747 0.84 10.98 26.28
CA ARG A 747 1.62 9.86 26.83
C ARG A 747 2.11 10.12 28.24
N SER A 748 2.31 9.03 28.97
CA SER A 748 2.95 9.05 30.28
C SER A 748 3.71 7.75 30.56
N GLY A 749 4.64 7.79 31.51
CA GLY A 749 5.39 6.62 31.94
C GLY A 749 5.68 6.62 33.45
N GLY A 750 5.13 5.63 34.15
CA GLY A 750 5.36 5.41 35.59
C GLY A 750 4.67 6.40 36.54
N VAL A 751 3.66 7.14 36.08
CA VAL A 751 3.02 8.25 36.84
C VAL A 751 1.50 8.10 36.93
N LEU A 752 0.90 8.85 37.85
CA LEU A 752 -0.43 9.41 37.67
C LEU A 752 -0.26 10.72 36.87
N ALA A 753 -0.91 10.83 35.70
CA ALA A 753 -0.84 12.05 34.87
C ALA A 753 -2.23 12.62 34.62
N HIS A 754 -2.35 13.94 34.71
CA HIS A 754 -3.54 14.68 34.31
C HIS A 754 -3.20 15.60 33.12
N PHE A 755 -4.13 15.68 32.18
CA PHE A 755 -4.08 16.54 31.00
C PHE A 755 -5.35 17.39 30.91
N ASP A 756 -5.20 18.64 30.47
CA ASP A 756 -6.28 19.63 30.37
C ASP A 756 -5.97 20.60 29.21
N ASN A 757 -6.97 21.35 28.72
CA ASN A 757 -6.86 22.36 27.67
C ASN A 757 -6.06 21.90 26.43
N VAL A 758 -6.35 20.70 25.92
CA VAL A 758 -5.71 20.17 24.72
C VAL A 758 -6.11 21.01 23.51
N LYS A 759 -5.11 21.42 22.73
CA LYS A 759 -5.31 22.15 21.48
C LYS A 759 -4.29 21.74 20.43
N ILE A 760 -4.76 21.45 19.23
CA ILE A 760 -3.96 21.30 18.02
C ILE A 760 -4.38 22.39 17.03
N SER A 761 -3.42 23.08 16.44
CA SER A 761 -3.64 24.17 15.49
C SER A 761 -2.72 24.01 14.29
N VAL A 762 -3.23 24.30 13.09
CA VAL A 762 -2.55 24.03 11.82
C VAL A 762 -2.36 25.36 11.09
N PRO A 763 -1.15 25.67 10.58
CA PRO A 763 -0.91 26.92 9.86
C PRO A 763 -1.87 27.09 8.67
N GLY A 764 -2.61 28.20 8.64
CA GLY A 764 -3.57 28.54 7.57
C GLY A 764 -5.02 28.12 7.83
N VAL A 765 -5.29 27.19 8.75
CA VAL A 765 -6.65 26.75 9.11
C VAL A 765 -7.20 27.64 10.24
N ASP A 766 -8.37 28.24 10.01
CA ASP A 766 -8.98 29.25 10.88
C ASP A 766 -10.19 28.71 11.68
N PHE A 767 -10.83 27.62 11.21
CA PHE A 767 -11.55 26.61 12.01
C PHE A 767 -11.80 25.34 11.16
N PHE A 768 -12.13 24.23 11.82
CA PHE A 768 -12.59 22.97 11.19
C PHE A 768 -13.60 22.27 12.11
N ASP A 769 -14.66 21.67 11.57
CA ASP A 769 -15.61 20.80 12.27
C ASP A 769 -16.14 19.68 11.36
N ASN A 770 -15.77 18.43 11.65
CA ASN A 770 -16.38 17.22 11.07
C ASN A 770 -17.30 16.50 12.05
N PHE A 771 -17.67 17.13 13.17
CA PHE A 771 -18.67 16.66 14.12
C PHE A 771 -18.44 15.26 14.75
N GLU A 772 -17.34 14.55 14.46
CA GLU A 772 -16.97 13.23 15.02
C GLU A 772 -16.79 13.23 16.55
N THR A 773 -16.68 14.42 17.17
CA THR A 773 -16.76 14.57 18.63
C THR A 773 -18.12 14.18 19.20
N GLY A 774 -19.18 14.24 18.38
CA GLY A 774 -20.59 14.09 18.76
C GLY A 774 -21.26 15.38 19.22
N TYR A 775 -20.58 16.54 19.17
CA TYR A 775 -21.06 17.81 19.74
C TYR A 775 -20.88 19.00 18.79
N ASP A 776 -21.92 19.83 18.65
CA ASP A 776 -21.96 21.01 17.77
C ASP A 776 -21.56 22.31 18.50
N THR A 777 -20.60 22.25 19.42
CA THR A 777 -20.29 23.35 20.37
C THR A 777 -19.88 24.68 19.74
N MET A 778 -19.39 24.68 18.49
CA MET A 778 -19.08 25.91 17.76
C MET A 778 -20.31 26.54 17.10
N TRP A 779 -21.46 25.87 17.09
CA TRP A 779 -22.63 26.21 16.30
C TRP A 779 -23.82 26.63 17.16
N THR A 780 -24.28 27.86 16.95
CA THR A 780 -25.53 28.36 17.53
C THR A 780 -26.69 27.95 16.61
N GLN A 781 -27.39 26.87 16.97
CA GLN A 781 -28.62 26.43 16.29
C GLN A 781 -29.66 27.56 16.25
N SER A 782 -30.33 27.74 15.12
CA SER A 782 -31.31 28.80 14.87
C SER A 782 -32.37 28.32 13.88
N TYR A 783 -33.61 28.21 14.33
CA TYR A 783 -34.70 27.51 13.62
C TYR A 783 -34.46 26.00 13.52
N SER A 784 -35.40 25.24 14.10
CA SER A 784 -35.40 23.77 14.22
C SER A 784 -34.25 23.12 14.99
N PRO A 785 -34.44 21.89 15.52
CA PRO A 785 -33.41 21.15 16.23
C PRO A 785 -32.45 20.46 15.25
N TRP A 786 -31.15 20.67 15.45
CA TRP A 786 -30.10 19.93 14.77
C TRP A 786 -29.56 18.82 15.69
N SER A 787 -29.00 17.78 15.09
CA SER A 787 -28.44 16.62 15.80
C SER A 787 -27.27 16.01 15.04
N ILE A 788 -26.18 15.68 15.74
CA ILE A 788 -25.10 14.88 15.17
C ILE A 788 -25.46 13.40 15.31
N VAL A 789 -25.28 12.64 14.24
CA VAL A 789 -25.52 11.18 14.21
C VAL A 789 -24.38 10.53 13.44
N SER A 790 -23.60 9.68 14.12
CA SER A 790 -22.47 8.93 13.52
C SER A 790 -21.53 9.83 12.71
N GLY A 791 -20.97 10.86 13.37
CA GLY A 791 -20.08 11.83 12.74
C GLY A 791 -20.76 12.94 11.94
N VAL A 792 -22.04 12.84 11.57
CA VAL A 792 -22.64 13.78 10.59
C VAL A 792 -23.67 14.72 11.23
N TYR A 793 -23.51 16.04 11.05
CA TYR A 793 -24.45 17.04 11.57
C TYR A 793 -25.69 17.15 10.67
N SER A 794 -26.86 16.92 11.26
CA SER A 794 -28.11 16.69 10.52
C SER A 794 -29.23 17.64 10.94
N GLU A 795 -29.88 18.27 9.96
CA GLU A 795 -31.18 18.95 10.12
C GLU A 795 -32.27 18.04 9.56
N ASN A 796 -33.30 17.75 10.36
CA ASN A 796 -34.27 16.69 10.08
C ASN A 796 -35.70 17.18 9.81
N THR A 797 -36.02 18.46 10.01
CA THR A 797 -37.39 19.00 9.94
C THR A 797 -37.75 19.67 8.61
N GLY A 798 -36.75 19.99 7.79
CA GLY A 798 -36.92 20.59 6.47
C GLY A 798 -36.65 22.09 6.41
N ASN A 799 -36.46 22.80 7.51
CA ASN A 799 -36.01 24.21 7.49
C ASN A 799 -35.27 24.53 8.79
N GLY A 800 -33.97 24.78 8.70
CA GLY A 800 -33.16 25.16 9.85
C GLY A 800 -31.84 25.81 9.45
N MET A 801 -31.24 26.56 10.38
CA MET A 801 -29.95 27.21 10.24
C MET A 801 -29.09 26.91 11.48
N SER A 802 -27.77 26.82 11.33
CA SER A 802 -26.84 26.79 12.46
C SER A 802 -25.66 27.70 12.19
N THR A 803 -25.37 28.62 13.10
CA THR A 803 -24.44 29.75 12.87
C THR A 803 -23.14 29.54 13.63
N LEU A 804 -21.98 29.70 12.96
CA LEU A 804 -20.69 29.61 13.66
C LEU A 804 -20.54 30.75 14.67
N THR A 805 -20.17 30.39 15.90
CA THR A 805 -20.29 31.26 17.07
C THR A 805 -19.10 32.23 17.18
N GLY A 806 -19.40 33.51 17.43
CA GLY A 806 -18.42 34.50 17.88
C GLY A 806 -17.42 35.04 16.84
N LYS A 807 -17.33 34.47 15.63
CA LYS A 807 -16.30 34.82 14.64
C LYS A 807 -16.89 35.34 13.32
N THR A 808 -16.22 36.32 12.71
CA THR A 808 -16.58 36.89 11.40
C THR A 808 -15.40 36.81 10.45
N TYR A 809 -15.72 36.71 9.16
CA TYR A 809 -14.81 36.37 8.08
C TYR A 809 -14.97 37.36 6.93
N SER A 810 -13.85 37.80 6.35
CA SER A 810 -13.81 38.70 5.18
C SER A 810 -13.25 37.99 3.96
N ASN A 811 -11.95 37.71 3.99
CA ASN A 811 -11.21 36.97 2.97
C ASN A 811 -10.73 35.63 3.54
N GLY A 812 -10.61 34.66 2.64
CA GLY A 812 -10.39 33.25 2.97
C GLY A 812 -11.47 32.40 2.29
N GLU A 813 -11.65 31.17 2.71
CA GLU A 813 -12.27 30.15 1.89
C GLU A 813 -13.04 29.19 2.79
N LEU A 814 -14.36 29.10 2.58
CA LEU A 814 -15.25 28.23 3.35
C LEU A 814 -15.49 26.95 2.56
N GLU A 815 -15.18 25.81 3.16
CA GLU A 815 -15.56 24.50 2.62
C GLU A 815 -16.57 23.80 3.53
N ALA A 816 -17.35 22.91 2.93
CA ALA A 816 -18.13 21.89 3.61
C ALA A 816 -18.49 20.75 2.66
N THR A 817 -18.61 19.54 3.20
CA THR A 817 -19.30 18.41 2.57
C THR A 817 -20.80 18.50 2.91
N LEU A 818 -21.68 18.50 1.90
CA LEU A 818 -23.14 18.65 2.04
C LEU A 818 -23.89 17.47 1.40
N ARG A 819 -25.11 17.21 1.88
CA ARG A 819 -26.03 16.23 1.29
C ARG A 819 -27.50 16.55 1.58
N ILE A 820 -28.39 16.26 0.62
CA ILE A 820 -29.85 16.22 0.81
C ILE A 820 -30.28 14.77 1.09
N VAL A 821 -30.74 14.52 2.31
CA VAL A 821 -31.22 13.19 2.75
C VAL A 821 -32.66 12.95 2.27
N ASN A 822 -33.50 14.00 2.24
CA ASN A 822 -34.88 13.92 1.81
C ASN A 822 -35.36 15.29 1.32
N GLU A 823 -35.70 15.42 0.03
CA GLU A 823 -36.24 16.66 -0.55
C GLU A 823 -37.72 16.90 -0.26
N ASN A 824 -38.37 16.03 0.52
CA ASN A 824 -39.81 16.08 0.85
C ASN A 824 -40.73 16.13 -0.39
N GLY A 825 -40.31 15.46 -1.48
CA GLY A 825 -41.05 15.37 -2.73
C GLY A 825 -41.02 16.64 -3.61
N ASN A 826 -40.18 17.63 -3.30
CA ASN A 826 -39.97 18.80 -4.15
C ASN A 826 -38.50 18.98 -4.55
N ALA A 827 -38.20 18.78 -5.83
CA ALA A 827 -36.83 18.85 -6.37
C ALA A 827 -36.20 20.27 -6.36
N THR A 828 -36.95 21.33 -6.01
CA THR A 828 -36.39 22.68 -5.78
C THR A 828 -36.00 22.97 -4.33
N ASN A 829 -36.26 22.05 -3.40
CA ASN A 829 -35.75 22.12 -2.03
C ASN A 829 -34.22 21.89 -2.03
N TRP A 830 -33.54 22.44 -1.03
CA TRP A 830 -32.10 22.70 -1.11
C TRP A 830 -31.37 22.66 0.23
N VAL A 831 -30.03 22.52 0.14
CA VAL A 831 -29.06 22.65 1.24
C VAL A 831 -27.99 23.69 0.86
N GLY A 832 -27.40 24.39 1.82
CA GLY A 832 -26.44 25.44 1.52
C GLY A 832 -25.72 26.07 2.71
N LEU A 833 -24.95 27.12 2.40
CA LEU A 833 -24.07 27.87 3.28
C LEU A 833 -24.41 29.37 3.19
N ILE A 834 -24.62 30.04 4.32
CA ILE A 834 -24.63 31.51 4.38
C ILE A 834 -23.21 32.00 4.64
N VAL A 835 -22.75 32.98 3.87
CA VAL A 835 -21.48 33.68 4.07
C VAL A 835 -21.68 35.19 4.21
N ARG A 836 -20.81 35.82 5.00
CA ARG A 836 -20.73 37.27 5.20
C ARG A 836 -22.04 37.93 5.68
N LYS A 837 -22.88 37.23 6.43
CA LYS A 837 -24.10 37.83 7.04
C LYS A 837 -23.74 38.78 8.20
N THR A 838 -24.48 39.87 8.35
CA THR A 838 -24.13 41.01 9.22
C THR A 838 -24.20 40.67 10.70
N ASN A 839 -25.28 40.05 11.17
CA ASN A 839 -25.43 39.59 12.56
C ASN A 839 -25.55 38.06 12.61
N ALA A 840 -25.10 37.43 13.69
CA ALA A 840 -25.18 35.98 13.86
C ALA A 840 -26.61 35.43 13.80
N ALA A 841 -27.62 36.21 14.21
CA ALA A 841 -29.02 35.82 14.18
C ALA A 841 -29.73 36.04 12.82
N ASP A 842 -29.08 36.72 11.86
CA ASP A 842 -29.69 37.04 10.56
C ASP A 842 -29.96 35.76 9.75
N ASN A 843 -31.06 35.73 9.01
CA ASN A 843 -31.36 34.73 8.01
C ASN A 843 -30.86 35.18 6.61
N TYR A 844 -30.85 34.30 5.61
CA TYR A 844 -30.36 34.63 4.25
C TYR A 844 -31.22 35.70 3.53
N LEU A 845 -32.43 35.94 4.02
CA LEU A 845 -33.32 37.01 3.56
C LEU A 845 -32.93 38.38 4.12
N ASP A 846 -32.25 38.43 5.28
CA ASP A 846 -31.96 39.65 6.04
C ASP A 846 -30.60 40.25 5.66
N SER A 847 -29.54 39.42 5.56
CA SER A 847 -28.22 39.87 5.14
C SER A 847 -27.30 38.74 4.64
N GLY A 848 -26.19 39.11 3.98
CA GLY A 848 -25.18 38.18 3.45
C GLY A 848 -25.54 37.57 2.10
N TYR A 849 -24.81 36.51 1.75
CA TYR A 849 -25.05 35.67 0.58
C TYR A 849 -25.35 34.24 1.02
N LEU A 850 -26.30 33.58 0.36
CA LEU A 850 -26.57 32.16 0.47
C LEU A 850 -26.04 31.45 -0.78
N VAL A 851 -25.10 30.53 -0.60
CA VAL A 851 -24.64 29.59 -1.61
C VAL A 851 -25.40 28.28 -1.40
N TYR A 852 -26.16 27.80 -2.38
CA TYR A 852 -27.04 26.65 -2.17
C TYR A 852 -27.21 25.75 -3.38
N MET A 853 -27.45 24.46 -3.10
CA MET A 853 -27.67 23.40 -4.08
C MET A 853 -29.10 22.87 -3.93
N ARG A 854 -29.89 22.95 -5.00
CA ARG A 854 -31.23 22.35 -5.10
C ARG A 854 -31.12 20.89 -5.49
N LYS A 855 -32.05 20.03 -5.03
CA LYS A 855 -32.07 18.58 -5.30
C LYS A 855 -32.04 18.21 -6.79
N ASN A 856 -32.43 19.11 -7.70
CA ASN A 856 -32.29 18.93 -9.15
C ASN A 856 -30.88 19.22 -9.72
N GLY A 857 -29.86 19.37 -8.87
CA GLY A 857 -28.46 19.64 -9.29
C GLY A 857 -28.17 21.12 -9.61
N GLN A 858 -29.11 22.03 -9.34
CA GLN A 858 -28.95 23.46 -9.59
C GLN A 858 -28.29 24.17 -8.39
N LEU A 859 -27.07 24.65 -8.61
CA LEU A 859 -26.33 25.53 -7.71
C LEU A 859 -26.74 26.99 -7.94
N ALA A 860 -26.79 27.79 -6.88
CA ALA A 860 -27.10 29.22 -6.97
C ALA A 860 -26.43 30.03 -5.84
N VAL A 861 -26.18 31.32 -6.13
CA VAL A 861 -25.78 32.33 -5.15
C VAL A 861 -26.92 33.36 -5.02
N TYR A 862 -27.60 33.34 -3.89
CA TYR A 862 -28.66 34.28 -3.53
C TYR A 862 -28.09 35.42 -2.68
N LYS A 863 -28.53 36.65 -2.94
CA LYS A 863 -28.20 37.84 -2.14
C LYS A 863 -29.44 38.36 -1.40
N ALA A 864 -29.28 38.62 -0.10
CA ALA A 864 -30.33 39.20 0.75
C ALA A 864 -30.97 40.45 0.11
N GLY A 865 -32.30 40.46 0.05
CA GLY A 865 -33.10 41.54 -0.57
C GLY A 865 -33.00 41.68 -2.10
N ALA A 866 -32.21 40.85 -2.80
CA ALA A 866 -31.99 40.96 -4.25
C ALA A 866 -32.48 39.74 -5.05
N GLY A 867 -32.28 38.51 -4.54
CA GLY A 867 -32.61 37.27 -5.25
C GLY A 867 -31.37 36.46 -5.64
N ASP A 868 -31.59 35.42 -6.47
CA ASP A 868 -30.51 34.66 -7.12
C ASP A 868 -29.71 35.60 -8.06
N LEU A 869 -28.41 35.78 -7.81
CA LEU A 869 -27.51 36.59 -8.63
C LEU A 869 -26.99 35.82 -9.84
N GLN A 870 -26.66 34.54 -9.62
CA GLN A 870 -26.16 33.62 -10.64
C GLN A 870 -26.58 32.19 -10.27
N THR A 871 -26.86 31.36 -11.28
CA THR A 871 -27.24 29.95 -11.15
C THR A 871 -26.45 29.09 -12.13
N TYR A 872 -26.12 27.86 -11.75
CA TYR A 872 -25.37 26.90 -12.56
C TYR A 872 -25.93 25.48 -12.35
N ASP A 873 -26.23 24.77 -13.43
CA ASP A 873 -26.74 23.39 -13.37
C ASP A 873 -25.55 22.41 -13.40
N THR A 874 -25.23 21.81 -12.25
CA THR A 874 -24.01 20.97 -12.08
C THR A 874 -24.11 19.57 -12.70
N GLY A 875 -25.32 19.06 -12.93
CA GLY A 875 -25.55 17.67 -13.32
C GLY A 875 -25.39 16.64 -12.20
N LEU A 876 -25.01 17.06 -10.98
CA LEU A 876 -24.89 16.18 -9.81
C LEU A 876 -26.26 15.77 -9.24
N ASP A 877 -26.29 14.65 -8.51
CA ASP A 877 -27.39 14.28 -7.62
C ASP A 877 -27.01 14.55 -6.14
N PRO A 878 -27.54 15.63 -5.52
CA PRO A 878 -27.28 15.98 -4.11
C PRO A 878 -27.75 14.96 -3.06
N SER A 879 -28.34 13.83 -3.45
CA SER A 879 -28.58 12.70 -2.54
C SER A 879 -27.32 11.86 -2.25
N HIS A 880 -26.24 12.12 -2.97
CA HIS A 880 -24.88 11.71 -2.60
C HIS A 880 -24.16 12.91 -1.97
N PRO A 881 -23.14 12.70 -1.12
CA PRO A 881 -22.29 13.79 -0.63
C PRO A 881 -21.63 14.55 -1.78
N PHE A 882 -21.55 15.87 -1.65
CA PHE A 882 -20.82 16.76 -2.56
C PHE A 882 -20.17 17.89 -1.75
N ARG A 883 -19.00 18.38 -2.17
CA ARG A 883 -18.31 19.48 -1.51
C ARG A 883 -18.69 20.81 -2.15
N LEU A 884 -18.98 21.82 -1.32
CA LEU A 884 -19.01 23.22 -1.73
C LEU A 884 -17.78 23.92 -1.16
N GLU A 885 -17.13 24.71 -2.00
CA GLU A 885 -16.01 25.59 -1.66
C GLU A 885 -16.40 27.01 -2.07
N VAL A 886 -16.29 27.96 -1.13
CA VAL A 886 -16.71 29.36 -1.29
C VAL A 886 -15.52 30.27 -1.03
N VAL A 887 -14.82 30.65 -2.10
CA VAL A 887 -13.64 31.52 -2.09
C VAL A 887 -14.08 32.97 -1.98
N LEU A 888 -13.68 33.63 -0.89
CA LEU A 888 -13.98 35.03 -0.59
C LEU A 888 -12.71 35.88 -0.74
N ARG A 889 -12.71 36.86 -1.65
CA ARG A 889 -11.57 37.76 -1.90
C ARG A 889 -12.11 39.18 -2.19
N ASP A 890 -12.08 40.05 -1.20
CA ASP A 890 -12.58 41.43 -1.22
C ASP A 890 -14.06 41.51 -1.67
N ASP A 891 -14.40 42.11 -2.81
CA ASP A 891 -15.77 42.13 -3.35
C ASP A 891 -16.09 40.95 -4.28
N ASN A 892 -15.15 40.02 -4.48
CA ASN A 892 -15.35 38.79 -5.25
C ASN A 892 -15.73 37.60 -4.33
N LEU A 893 -16.70 36.81 -4.81
CA LEU A 893 -17.14 35.54 -4.25
C LEU A 893 -17.19 34.53 -5.40
N LYS A 894 -16.41 33.46 -5.30
CA LYS A 894 -16.48 32.31 -6.21
C LYS A 894 -17.05 31.10 -5.50
N VAL A 895 -17.70 30.24 -6.26
CA VAL A 895 -18.19 28.95 -5.78
C VAL A 895 -17.66 27.85 -6.68
N TYR A 896 -17.00 26.89 -6.07
CA TYR A 896 -16.54 25.67 -6.69
C TYR A 896 -17.31 24.48 -6.09
N VAL A 897 -17.37 23.38 -6.83
CA VAL A 897 -18.07 22.16 -6.42
C VAL A 897 -17.16 20.98 -6.71
N ASN A 898 -16.95 20.11 -5.72
CA ASN A 898 -16.00 18.99 -5.78
C ASN A 898 -14.63 19.41 -6.37
N HIS A 899 -14.05 20.49 -5.82
CA HIS A 899 -12.69 20.99 -6.14
C HIS A 899 -12.36 21.23 -7.63
N SER A 900 -13.36 21.51 -8.48
CA SER A 900 -13.12 21.83 -9.89
C SER A 900 -12.15 23.01 -10.07
N GLU A 901 -11.20 22.95 -11.01
CA GLU A 901 -10.32 24.08 -11.35
C GLU A 901 -11.10 25.35 -11.78
N THR A 902 -12.34 25.18 -12.26
CA THR A 902 -13.18 26.27 -12.76
C THR A 902 -14.34 26.56 -11.82
N ALA A 903 -14.48 27.83 -11.42
CA ALA A 903 -15.58 28.29 -10.59
C ALA A 903 -16.92 28.09 -11.32
N ALA A 904 -17.85 27.36 -10.69
CA ALA A 904 -19.21 27.20 -11.17
C ALA A 904 -20.00 28.52 -11.14
N LEU A 905 -19.67 29.40 -10.17
CA LEU A 905 -20.21 30.76 -10.04
C LEU A 905 -19.07 31.73 -9.69
N ASP A 906 -19.09 32.93 -10.27
CA ASP A 906 -18.06 33.97 -10.06
C ASP A 906 -18.73 35.35 -10.00
N ILE A 907 -18.98 35.84 -8.78
CA ILE A 907 -19.75 37.04 -8.49
C ILE A 907 -18.82 38.15 -8.01
N THR A 908 -19.01 39.36 -8.52
CA THR A 908 -18.43 40.59 -7.93
C THR A 908 -19.57 41.43 -7.34
N ASP A 909 -19.67 41.48 -6.01
CA ASP A 909 -20.66 42.29 -5.30
C ASP A 909 -20.13 42.76 -3.92
N SER A 910 -20.05 44.09 -3.77
CA SER A 910 -19.46 44.76 -2.60
C SER A 910 -20.42 45.01 -1.43
N ALA A 911 -21.66 44.51 -1.47
CA ALA A 911 -22.64 44.78 -0.41
C ALA A 911 -22.30 44.12 0.93
N TYR A 912 -21.73 42.91 0.88
CA TYR A 912 -21.24 42.20 2.05
C TYR A 912 -19.79 41.75 1.82
N VAL A 913 -18.84 42.44 2.46
CA VAL A 913 -17.39 42.13 2.38
C VAL A 913 -16.85 41.43 3.64
N SER A 914 -17.66 41.32 4.69
CA SER A 914 -17.32 40.60 5.93
C SER A 914 -18.56 40.23 6.73
N GLY A 915 -18.56 39.09 7.42
CA GLY A 915 -19.64 38.71 8.35
C GLY A 915 -19.56 37.28 8.86
N TYR A 916 -20.64 36.80 9.46
CA TYR A 916 -20.76 35.43 10.01
C TYR A 916 -20.98 34.38 8.92
N ILE A 917 -20.74 33.11 9.29
CA ILE A 917 -20.97 31.92 8.47
C ILE A 917 -22.10 31.08 9.08
N SER A 918 -22.89 30.37 8.26
CA SER A 918 -23.94 29.46 8.74
C SER A 918 -24.20 28.29 7.81
N LEU A 919 -24.49 27.12 8.38
CA LEU A 919 -25.10 25.99 7.67
C LEU A 919 -26.61 26.23 7.59
N ILE A 920 -27.26 25.86 6.49
CA ILE A 920 -28.71 26.09 6.31
C ILE A 920 -29.36 25.12 5.31
N THR A 921 -30.60 24.74 5.58
CA THR A 921 -31.45 23.96 4.66
C THR A 921 -32.82 24.63 4.43
N GLY A 922 -33.37 24.46 3.23
CA GLY A 922 -34.66 25.02 2.80
C GLY A 922 -35.54 23.99 2.10
N GLY A 923 -36.61 23.59 2.79
CA GLY A 923 -37.55 22.53 2.40
C GLY A 923 -37.03 21.08 2.53
N ALA A 924 -35.72 20.86 2.72
CA ALA A 924 -35.09 19.54 2.71
C ALA A 924 -34.54 19.11 4.08
N SER A 925 -34.59 17.81 4.40
CA SER A 925 -33.77 17.24 5.48
C SER A 925 -32.36 16.99 4.93
N SER A 926 -31.34 17.39 5.67
CA SER A 926 -29.99 17.58 5.13
C SER A 926 -28.88 17.26 6.12
N GLN A 927 -27.71 16.95 5.58
CA GLN A 927 -26.50 16.55 6.29
C GLN A 927 -25.31 17.45 5.90
N PHE A 928 -24.44 17.70 6.87
CA PHE A 928 -23.23 18.51 6.76
C PHE A 928 -22.06 17.81 7.46
N ASP A 929 -20.87 17.93 6.87
CA ASP A 929 -19.62 17.33 7.33
C ASP A 929 -18.43 18.16 6.81
N ASP A 930 -17.20 17.89 7.28
CA ASP A 930 -15.94 18.55 6.88
C ASP A 930 -15.99 20.10 6.80
N VAL A 931 -16.66 20.78 7.71
CA VAL A 931 -16.90 22.23 7.61
C VAL A 931 -15.69 23.02 8.07
N GLN A 932 -15.00 23.73 7.17
CA GLN A 932 -13.75 24.44 7.51
C GLN A 932 -13.62 25.82 6.89
N PHE A 933 -12.73 26.65 7.45
CA PHE A 933 -12.32 27.91 6.84
C PHE A 933 -10.81 28.10 6.87
N THR A 934 -10.22 28.43 5.73
CA THR A 934 -8.79 28.73 5.54
C THR A 934 -8.57 30.20 5.15
N ARG A 935 -7.34 30.73 5.27
CA ARG A 935 -7.01 32.16 5.04
C ARG A 935 -5.83 32.41 4.11
#